data_AF-A0A9R0E637-F1
#
_entry.id   AF-A0A9R0E637-F1
#
_cell.length_a   1.000
_cell.length_b   1.000
_cell.length_c   1.000
_cell.angle_alpha   90.00
_cell.angle_beta   90.00
_cell.angle_gamma   90.00
#
_symmetry.space_group_name_H-M   'P 1'
#
loop_
_entity.id
_entity.type
_entity.pdbx_description
1 polymer ?
#
loop_
_entity_poly.entity_id
_entity_poly.type
_entity_poly.pdbx_seq_one_letter_code
_entity_poly.pdbx_strand_id
1 'polypeptide(L)'
;MPFSLFICFKVVQEYERAVIFRLGRLLSGGAKGPGIFFILPCIDTYARVDLRTRTYDIPPQEVLTKDSVTVSVDAVVYYRVHNATISIANVENAHHSTRLLAQTTLRNTMGTRPLHEILSERETISGTMQLSLDEATEAWGIKVERVEIKDVRLPVQLQRAMAAEAEAAREARAKVIAAEGEQKASRALREASEVIGDSPAALQLRYLQTLNRDPWGRPYRMVRDKLRTWAPPLTQSLRPEIVEEVVGALFPRLWRGFTPPSMTPPPAVPNVGHSDDDDDIVPEVTEAEMRAAVRRMGAKNTAPGPDGLHGKAWVLASEALGPRLLGLYSACLERGQFPLQWKTGKLVLVKKPGRPADSPSAYRPIVLLDEVGKVFERIISNRLVAHLSGFGPDLADGQFGFRRGRSTVDAIMRVRDLTTGNAVSRGKVVVAVSLDIANAFNSLPWSCILEALRYHRVPTYLRRVIEAYLTDRFVTYPGHQGEWNRREMSRGVPQGSVLGPLLWNIGYDWVLRTDLPNGVSVVCYADDTLVLAHGRSHQAAANLMARAVATVVARIRQLGLEVALHKSEAMCFHGRGNAPPPDGSQITAGGVTIGVETTMKYLGLVLDSRWNFVEHFRRLAPKLERTGAALKRLLPNLGGQMPPAGGCTRGSCGPWPSTAPLCGRRT
;
A
#
# COMPACT_ATOMS: atom_id res chain seq x y z
N MET A 1 65.45 36.29 44.85
CA MET A 1 63.99 36.46 45.05
C MET A 1 63.41 35.11 45.46
N PRO A 2 62.80 34.97 46.65
CA PRO A 2 62.44 33.66 47.16
C PRO A 2 61.24 33.10 46.38
N PHE A 3 61.29 31.82 46.03
CA PHE A 3 60.22 31.07 45.37
C PHE A 3 58.85 31.17 46.08
N SER A 4 58.84 31.54 47.36
CA SER A 4 57.64 31.77 48.17
C SER A 4 56.75 32.90 47.63
N LEU A 5 57.32 33.93 46.99
CA LEU A 5 56.55 35.07 46.50
C LEU A 5 55.59 34.70 45.36
N PHE A 6 55.97 33.76 44.49
CA PHE A 6 55.12 33.25 43.41
C PHE A 6 53.98 32.34 43.92
N ILE A 7 54.10 31.75 45.11
CA ILE A 7 53.06 30.89 45.70
C ILE A 7 51.97 31.74 46.38
N CYS A 8 52.35 32.92 46.91
CA CYS A 8 51.45 33.81 47.65
C CYS A 8 50.47 34.58 46.74
N PHE A 9 50.83 34.84 45.48
CA PHE A 9 49.94 35.50 44.53
C PHE A 9 49.12 34.46 43.75
N LYS A 10 47.81 34.51 43.92
CA LYS A 10 46.87 33.72 43.11
C LYS A 10 46.01 34.65 42.27
N VAL A 11 45.80 34.25 41.03
CA VAL A 11 44.94 34.94 40.07
C VAL A 11 43.64 34.15 39.94
N VAL A 12 42.50 34.84 40.02
CA VAL A 12 41.17 34.31 39.73
C VAL A 12 40.62 35.03 38.52
N GLN A 13 40.00 34.26 37.62
CA GLN A 13 39.45 34.75 36.36
C GLN A 13 38.19 35.60 36.62
N GLU A 14 37.81 36.44 35.65
CA GLU A 14 36.64 37.34 35.75
C GLU A 14 35.34 36.63 36.18
N TYR A 15 35.15 35.41 35.67
CA TYR A 15 33.98 34.56 35.90
C TYR A 15 34.07 33.68 37.15
N GLU A 16 35.15 33.78 37.93
CA GLU A 16 35.37 33.02 39.15
C GLU A 16 35.36 33.94 40.38
N ARG A 17 35.08 33.37 41.55
CA ARG A 17 35.20 34.04 42.86
C ARG A 17 36.04 33.19 43.80
N ALA A 18 36.85 33.86 44.62
CA ALA A 18 37.68 33.20 45.62
C ALA A 18 37.06 33.36 47.01
N VAL A 19 36.75 32.24 47.66
CA VAL A 19 36.35 32.18 49.07
C VAL A 19 37.58 31.77 49.88
N ILE A 20 38.01 32.62 50.81
CA ILE A 20 39.25 32.44 51.57
C ILE A 20 38.89 32.17 53.04
N PHE A 21 39.46 31.10 53.59
CA PHE A 21 39.39 30.73 54.99
C PHE A 21 40.76 30.94 55.63
N ARG A 22 40.81 31.77 56.68
CA ARG A 22 42.01 32.02 57.47
C ARG A 22 41.84 31.36 58.84
N LEU A 23 42.69 30.38 59.16
CA LEU A 23 42.57 29.58 60.40
C LEU A 23 41.15 28.99 60.59
N GLY A 24 40.54 28.52 59.50
CA GLY A 24 39.20 27.93 59.50
C GLY A 24 38.03 28.91 59.59
N ARG A 25 38.27 30.23 59.69
CA ARG A 25 37.22 31.26 59.66
C ARG A 25 37.14 31.94 58.30
N LEU A 26 35.92 32.23 57.86
CA LEU A 26 35.67 33.01 56.64
C LEU A 26 36.21 34.44 56.83
N LEU A 27 36.99 34.94 55.87
CA LEU A 27 37.56 36.29 55.92
C LEU A 27 36.46 37.37 55.89
N SER A 28 36.58 38.40 56.72
CA SER A 28 35.68 39.55 56.77
C SER A 28 35.65 40.26 55.39
N GLY A 29 34.49 40.24 54.74
CA GLY A 29 34.31 40.76 53.37
C GLY A 29 33.70 39.77 52.36
N GLY A 30 33.51 38.50 52.74
CA GLY A 30 32.87 37.49 51.88
C GLY A 30 33.73 37.07 50.69
N ALA A 31 33.08 36.57 49.62
CA ALA A 31 33.77 36.13 48.42
C ALA A 31 34.48 37.29 47.71
N LYS A 32 35.78 37.15 47.44
CA LYS A 32 36.57 38.17 46.74
C LYS A 32 36.32 38.13 45.23
N GLY A 33 36.25 39.33 44.65
CA GLY A 33 36.11 39.56 43.21
C GLY A 33 37.33 39.09 42.39
N PRO A 34 37.26 39.21 41.06
CA PRO A 34 38.31 38.75 40.16
C PRO A 34 39.57 39.62 40.28
N GLY A 35 40.73 39.03 39.96
CA GLY A 35 42.03 39.71 40.07
C GLY A 35 43.05 38.93 40.88
N ILE A 36 44.10 39.64 41.31
CA ILE A 36 45.21 39.07 42.07
C ILE A 36 44.94 39.27 43.56
N PHE A 37 44.96 38.18 44.33
CA PHE A 37 44.82 38.23 45.78
C PHE A 37 45.97 37.50 46.45
N PHE A 38 46.36 38.06 47.60
CA PHE A 38 47.45 37.57 48.42
C PHE A 38 46.94 36.52 49.41
N ILE A 39 47.56 35.34 49.40
CA ILE A 39 47.23 34.20 50.24
C ILE A 39 48.49 33.80 51.03
N LEU A 40 48.36 33.66 52.34
CA LEU A 40 49.44 33.18 53.20
C LEU A 40 49.53 31.64 53.12
N PRO A 41 50.63 31.07 52.60
CA PRO A 41 50.81 29.61 52.60
C PRO A 41 50.75 29.08 54.04
N CYS A 42 50.15 27.89 54.22
CA CYS A 42 49.90 27.20 55.50
C CYS A 42 48.77 27.76 56.40
N ILE A 43 48.44 29.05 56.32
CA ILE A 43 47.42 29.68 57.19
C ILE A 43 46.08 29.87 56.46
N ASP A 44 46.15 30.26 55.19
CA ASP A 44 44.98 30.55 54.36
C ASP A 44 44.71 29.37 53.41
N THR A 45 43.47 28.89 53.43
CA THR A 45 42.94 27.97 52.40
C THR A 45 41.95 28.74 51.54
N TYR A 46 41.90 28.44 50.25
CA TYR A 46 40.98 29.12 49.33
C TYR A 46 40.30 28.13 48.41
N ALA A 47 39.04 28.41 48.11
CA ALA A 47 38.23 27.66 47.15
C ALA A 47 37.81 28.58 46.01
N ARG A 48 37.99 28.12 44.77
CA ARG A 48 37.55 28.83 43.55
C ARG A 48 36.16 28.35 43.18
N VAL A 49 35.24 29.29 42.98
CA VAL A 49 33.88 29.01 42.56
C VAL A 49 33.61 29.69 41.22
N ASP A 50 33.14 28.91 40.26
CA ASP A 50 32.76 29.38 38.93
C ASP A 50 31.31 29.89 38.97
N LEU A 51 31.08 31.13 38.54
CA LEU A 51 29.75 31.76 38.52
C LEU A 51 28.98 31.51 37.22
N ARG A 52 29.58 30.84 36.22
CA ARG A 52 28.93 30.58 34.93
C ARG A 52 27.78 29.60 35.06
N THR A 53 26.80 29.73 34.16
CA THR A 53 25.72 28.76 34.00
C THR A 53 26.28 27.40 33.61
N ARG A 54 25.94 26.40 34.42
CA ARG A 54 26.24 24.99 34.19
C ARG A 54 24.96 24.25 33.82
N THR A 55 25.12 23.31 32.90
CA THR A 55 24.07 22.39 32.51
C THR A 55 24.24 21.07 33.23
N TYR A 56 23.13 20.52 33.72
CA TYR A 56 23.08 19.16 34.22
C TYR A 56 21.97 18.38 33.53
N ASP A 57 22.38 17.33 32.82
CA ASP A 57 21.47 16.36 32.22
C ASP A 57 21.01 15.37 33.30
N ILE A 58 19.72 15.38 33.62
CA ILE A 58 19.10 14.40 34.51
C ILE A 58 18.96 13.09 33.72
N PRO A 59 19.55 11.97 34.20
CA PRO A 59 19.41 10.69 33.52
C PRO A 59 17.94 10.24 33.52
N PRO A 60 17.51 9.49 32.48
CA PRO A 60 16.12 9.04 32.35
C PRO A 60 15.58 8.40 33.62
N GLN A 61 14.44 8.89 34.11
CA GLN A 61 13.74 8.37 35.29
C GLN A 61 12.48 7.63 34.86
N GLU A 62 12.28 6.42 35.37
CA GLU A 62 11.00 5.72 35.25
C GLU A 62 10.04 6.24 36.32
N VAL A 63 8.91 6.79 35.88
CA VAL A 63 7.89 7.40 36.74
C VAL A 63 6.53 6.83 36.38
N LEU A 64 5.73 6.55 37.40
CA LEU A 64 4.31 6.23 37.24
C LEU A 64 3.52 7.54 37.30
N THR A 65 2.82 7.86 36.21
CA THR A 65 1.95 9.04 36.17
C THR A 65 0.67 8.84 36.98
N LYS A 66 -0.10 9.92 37.19
CA LYS A 66 -1.40 9.86 37.89
C LYS A 66 -2.38 8.84 37.27
N ASP A 67 -2.26 8.60 35.96
CA ASP A 67 -3.11 7.66 35.21
C ASP A 67 -2.57 6.22 35.24
N SER A 68 -1.62 5.91 36.14
CA SER A 68 -0.98 4.59 36.25
C SER A 68 -0.23 4.15 34.98
N VAL A 69 0.28 5.10 34.20
CA VAL A 69 1.12 4.80 33.03
C VAL A 69 2.59 4.96 33.40
N THR A 70 3.39 3.94 33.11
CA THR A 70 4.85 3.99 33.28
C THR A 70 5.49 4.77 32.12
N VAL A 71 6.19 5.85 32.43
CA VAL A 71 6.83 6.72 31.43
C VAL A 71 8.29 6.95 31.83
N SER A 72 9.18 6.97 30.85
CA SER A 72 10.59 7.33 31.07
C SER A 72 10.82 8.78 30.63
N VAL A 73 11.23 9.64 31.56
CA VAL A 73 11.40 11.08 31.33
C VAL A 73 12.82 11.51 31.66
N ASP A 74 13.45 12.27 30.76
CA ASP A 74 14.70 12.98 31.01
C ASP A 74 14.54 14.50 30.85
N ALA A 75 15.39 15.26 31.53
CA ALA A 75 15.32 16.71 31.57
C ALA A 75 16.71 17.33 31.79
N VAL A 76 16.84 18.60 31.48
CA VAL A 76 18.08 19.38 31.63
C VAL A 76 17.82 20.59 32.52
N VAL A 77 18.69 20.79 33.50
CA VAL A 77 18.63 21.94 34.42
C VAL A 77 19.79 22.87 34.15
N TYR A 78 19.48 24.14 33.98
CA TYR A 78 20.46 25.22 33.81
C TYR A 78 20.50 26.02 35.11
N TYR A 79 21.65 26.03 35.78
CA TYR A 79 21.81 26.71 37.05
C TYR A 79 23.20 27.33 37.17
N ARG A 80 23.32 28.34 38.00
CA ARG A 80 24.61 28.98 38.31
C ARG A 80 24.74 29.28 39.79
N VAL A 81 25.97 29.43 40.26
CA VAL A 81 26.20 29.92 41.62
C VAL A 81 25.95 31.42 41.63
N HIS A 82 25.01 31.86 42.46
CA HIS A 82 24.75 33.29 42.69
C HIS A 82 25.60 33.81 43.86
N ASN A 83 25.71 33.03 44.94
CA ASN A 83 26.50 33.39 46.11
C ASN A 83 27.56 32.33 46.43
N ALA A 84 28.81 32.64 46.08
CA ALA A 84 29.95 31.73 46.27
C ALA A 84 30.24 31.42 47.75
N THR A 85 29.96 32.37 48.66
CA THR A 85 30.17 32.19 50.10
C THR A 85 29.21 31.13 50.65
N ILE A 86 27.92 31.27 50.35
CA ILE A 86 26.87 30.34 50.80
C ILE A 86 27.08 28.95 50.20
N SER A 87 27.46 28.89 48.92
CA SER A 87 27.68 27.62 48.20
C SER A 87 28.80 26.75 48.76
N ILE A 88 29.78 27.33 49.47
CA ILE A 88 30.85 26.56 50.13
C ILE A 88 30.57 26.37 51.61
N ALA A 89 29.96 27.35 52.27
CA ALA A 89 29.76 27.33 53.72
C ALA A 89 28.60 26.44 54.17
N ASN A 90 27.48 26.42 53.43
CA ASN A 90 26.24 25.80 53.89
C ASN A 90 26.08 24.33 53.47
N VAL A 91 26.77 23.87 52.42
CA VAL A 91 26.65 22.52 51.87
C VAL A 91 28.01 22.00 51.43
N GLU A 92 28.31 20.74 51.76
CA GLU A 92 29.56 20.06 51.39
C GLU A 92 29.82 20.08 49.88
N ASN A 93 28.80 19.81 49.07
CA ASN A 93 28.84 19.94 47.62
C ASN A 93 27.50 20.41 47.04
N ALA A 94 27.36 21.72 46.88
CA ALA A 94 26.14 22.35 46.37
C ALA A 94 25.71 21.79 45.00
N HIS A 95 26.66 21.51 44.10
CA HIS A 95 26.35 20.93 42.80
C HIS A 95 25.78 19.52 42.90
N HIS A 96 26.37 18.65 43.73
CA HIS A 96 25.89 17.30 43.91
C HIS A 96 24.49 17.28 44.54
N SER A 97 24.26 18.11 45.56
CA SER A 97 22.93 18.23 46.20
C SER A 97 21.86 18.75 45.24
N THR A 98 22.18 19.74 44.39
CA THR A 98 21.27 20.21 43.33
C THR A 98 20.93 19.12 42.33
N ARG A 99 21.88 18.25 41.97
CA ARG A 99 21.64 17.14 41.04
C ARG A 99 20.67 16.10 41.61
N LEU A 100 20.84 15.74 42.88
CA LEU A 100 19.96 14.81 43.58
C LEU A 100 18.56 15.40 43.75
N LEU A 101 18.48 16.67 44.15
CA LEU A 101 17.20 17.36 44.30
C LEU A 101 16.47 17.48 42.95
N ALA A 102 17.18 17.79 41.87
CA ALA A 102 16.61 17.84 40.53
C ALA A 102 15.99 16.50 40.11
N GLN A 103 16.63 15.36 40.44
CA GLN A 103 16.10 14.03 40.18
C GLN A 103 14.81 13.74 40.97
N THR A 104 14.79 14.08 42.26
CA THR A 104 13.62 13.83 43.11
C THR A 104 12.44 14.74 42.75
N THR A 105 12.69 16.02 42.46
CA THR A 105 11.66 16.96 42.00
C THR A 105 11.07 16.52 40.65
N LEU A 106 11.90 16.09 39.70
CA LEU A 106 11.41 15.56 38.41
C LEU A 106 10.44 14.39 38.63
N ARG A 107 10.83 13.42 39.48
CA ARG A 107 10.01 12.25 39.77
C ARG A 107 8.67 12.64 40.43
N ASN A 108 8.69 13.55 41.40
CA ASN A 108 7.50 13.96 42.13
C ASN A 108 6.54 14.78 41.26
N THR A 109 7.05 15.76 40.51
CA THR A 109 6.22 16.60 39.63
C THR A 109 5.60 15.78 38.50
N MET A 110 6.34 14.84 37.90
CA MET A 110 5.80 13.97 36.86
C MET A 110 4.77 12.96 37.39
N GLY A 111 4.95 12.45 38.61
CA GLY A 111 4.02 11.48 39.21
C GLY A 111 2.65 12.06 39.57
N THR A 112 2.57 13.36 39.85
CA THR A 112 1.31 14.04 40.24
C THR A 112 0.43 14.46 39.06
N ARG A 113 0.93 14.34 37.82
CA ARG A 113 0.27 14.81 36.60
C ARG A 113 -0.23 13.64 35.73
N PRO A 114 -1.37 13.80 35.03
CA PRO A 114 -1.83 12.82 34.05
C PRO A 114 -0.96 12.85 32.79
N LEU A 115 -1.00 11.78 31.99
CA LEU A 115 -0.11 11.62 30.84
C LEU A 115 -0.32 12.69 29.75
N HIS A 116 -1.57 13.07 29.49
CA HIS A 116 -1.90 14.03 28.44
C HIS A 116 -1.38 15.45 28.73
N GLU A 117 -1.34 15.86 30.01
CA GLU A 117 -0.74 17.12 30.45
C GLU A 117 0.79 17.10 30.25
N ILE A 118 1.45 15.98 30.58
CA ILE A 118 2.90 15.81 30.37
C ILE A 118 3.28 15.93 28.89
N LEU A 119 2.41 15.48 27.98
CA LEU A 119 2.64 15.56 26.54
C LEU A 119 2.30 16.94 25.95
N SER A 120 1.25 17.60 26.44
CA SER A 120 0.69 18.82 25.84
C SER A 120 1.20 20.11 26.50
N GLU A 121 1.46 20.09 27.80
CA GLU A 121 1.76 21.28 28.62
C GLU A 121 3.18 21.24 29.22
N ARG A 122 4.19 20.94 28.39
CA ARG A 122 5.58 20.80 28.86
C ARG A 122 6.13 22.10 29.48
N GLU A 123 5.75 23.25 28.95
CA GLU A 123 6.23 24.56 29.42
C GLU A 123 5.73 24.89 30.83
N THR A 124 4.47 24.56 31.16
CA THR A 124 3.89 24.83 32.49
C THR A 124 4.53 23.94 33.56
N ILE A 125 4.82 22.68 33.21
CA ILE A 125 5.51 21.72 34.09
C ILE A 125 6.95 22.16 34.32
N SER A 126 7.67 22.56 33.27
CA SER A 126 9.02 23.13 33.35
C SER A 126 9.07 24.36 34.26
N GLY A 127 8.12 25.29 34.14
CA GLY A 127 8.04 26.48 35.00
C GLY A 127 7.78 26.15 36.46
N THR A 128 6.88 25.19 36.74
CA THR A 128 6.58 24.74 38.10
C THR A 128 7.80 24.07 38.75
N MET A 129 8.50 23.23 37.98
CA MET A 129 9.72 22.55 38.45
C MET A 129 10.88 23.55 38.67
N GLN A 130 11.00 24.57 37.83
CA GLN A 130 11.98 25.64 38.02
C GLN A 130 11.74 26.37 39.35
N LEU A 131 10.52 26.80 39.62
CA LEU A 131 10.18 27.52 40.86
C LEU A 131 10.50 26.65 42.10
N SER A 132 10.10 25.38 42.08
CA SER A 132 10.35 24.46 43.20
C SER A 132 11.84 24.18 43.44
N LEU A 133 12.63 24.05 42.37
CA LEU A 133 14.08 23.87 42.50
C LEU A 133 14.79 25.14 42.92
N ASP A 134 14.36 26.30 42.43
CA ASP A 134 14.98 27.58 42.76
C ASP A 134 14.80 27.93 44.24
N GLU A 135 13.58 27.78 44.77
CA GLU A 135 13.26 28.02 46.19
C GLU A 135 14.10 27.13 47.13
N ALA A 136 14.26 25.85 46.80
CA ALA A 136 15.01 24.91 47.62
C ALA A 136 16.54 25.07 47.50
N THR A 137 17.05 25.55 46.36
CA THR A 137 18.50 25.70 46.11
C THR A 137 19.06 27.07 46.51
N GLU A 138 18.21 28.04 46.82
CA GLU A 138 18.60 29.37 47.29
C GLU A 138 19.44 29.30 48.58
N ALA A 139 19.06 28.41 49.51
CA ALA A 139 19.82 28.16 50.76
C ALA A 139 21.25 27.64 50.52
N TRP A 140 21.53 27.12 49.32
CA TRP A 140 22.83 26.63 48.88
C TRP A 140 23.57 27.63 47.99
N GLY A 141 23.03 28.83 47.79
CA GLY A 141 23.64 29.88 46.98
C GLY A 141 23.59 29.61 45.47
N ILE A 142 22.73 28.68 45.04
CA ILE A 142 22.52 28.33 43.62
C ILE A 142 21.22 29.00 43.13
N LYS A 143 21.25 29.51 41.90
CA LYS A 143 20.10 30.06 41.19
C LYS A 143 19.78 29.17 39.99
N VAL A 144 18.53 28.73 39.85
CA VAL A 144 18.07 27.94 38.71
C VAL A 144 17.49 28.88 37.65
N GLU A 145 18.08 28.88 36.46
CA GLU A 145 17.70 29.80 35.39
C GLU A 145 16.56 29.26 34.53
N ARG A 146 16.57 27.96 34.23
CA ARG A 146 15.51 27.26 33.50
C ARG A 146 15.62 25.74 33.65
N VAL A 147 14.49 25.06 33.45
CA VAL A 147 14.38 23.59 33.38
C VAL A 147 13.71 23.21 32.07
N GLU A 148 14.31 22.33 31.29
CA GLU A 148 13.78 21.88 30.00
C GLU A 148 13.58 20.36 30.01
N ILE A 149 12.36 19.89 29.74
CA ILE A 149 12.08 18.46 29.55
C ILE A 149 12.58 18.06 28.15
N LYS A 150 13.42 17.03 28.07
CA LYS A 150 14.10 16.63 26.83
C LYS A 150 13.27 15.62 26.04
N ASP A 151 12.97 14.47 26.62
CA ASP A 151 12.20 13.40 25.98
C ASP A 151 11.24 12.74 26.99
N VAL A 152 10.13 12.24 26.46
CA VAL A 152 9.09 11.52 27.21
C VAL A 152 8.81 10.23 26.46
N ARG A 153 9.43 9.14 26.90
CA ARG A 153 9.35 7.83 26.24
C ARG A 153 8.22 7.00 26.82
N LEU A 154 7.30 6.62 25.94
CA LEU A 154 6.18 5.74 26.22
C LEU A 154 6.55 4.28 25.88
N PRO A 155 5.97 3.29 26.57
CA PRO A 155 6.03 1.91 26.14
C PRO A 155 5.49 1.74 24.71
N VAL A 156 6.21 0.98 23.88
CA VAL A 156 5.93 0.81 22.44
C VAL A 156 4.49 0.32 22.17
N GLN A 157 3.94 -0.50 23.07
CA GLN A 157 2.58 -1.01 22.96
C GLN A 157 1.53 0.10 23.09
N LEU A 158 1.67 0.99 24.08
CA LEU A 158 0.75 2.11 24.30
C LEU A 158 0.90 3.18 23.21
N GLN A 159 2.11 3.45 22.77
CA GLN A 159 2.38 4.41 21.70
C GLN A 159 1.65 4.04 20.39
N ARG A 160 1.62 2.74 20.05
CA ARG A 160 0.89 2.23 18.87
C ARG A 160 -0.61 2.35 19.05
N ALA A 161 -1.14 2.03 20.22
CA ALA A 161 -2.56 2.14 20.52
C ALA A 161 -3.06 3.60 20.45
N MET A 162 -2.33 4.52 21.08
CA MET A 162 -2.65 5.95 21.05
C MET A 162 -2.53 6.56 19.65
N ALA A 163 -1.53 6.13 18.86
CA ALA A 163 -1.39 6.59 17.48
C ALA A 163 -2.56 6.13 16.60
N ALA A 164 -3.00 4.88 16.73
CA ALA A 164 -4.15 4.34 16.02
C ALA A 164 -5.46 5.05 16.41
N GLU A 165 -5.66 5.32 17.71
CA GLU A 165 -6.84 6.05 18.20
C GLU A 165 -6.83 7.51 17.72
N ALA A 166 -5.68 8.19 17.77
CA ALA A 166 -5.55 9.57 17.30
C ALA A 166 -5.76 9.70 15.79
N GLU A 167 -5.31 8.71 15.00
CA GLU A 167 -5.56 8.66 13.56
C GLU A 167 -7.04 8.45 13.25
N ALA A 168 -7.71 7.50 13.92
CA ALA A 168 -9.14 7.27 13.79
C ALA A 168 -9.98 8.51 14.18
N ALA A 169 -9.63 9.18 15.28
CA ALA A 169 -10.31 10.39 15.73
C ALA A 169 -10.10 11.57 14.76
N ARG A 170 -8.89 11.71 14.18
CA ARG A 170 -8.62 12.73 13.15
C ARG A 170 -9.40 12.47 11.87
N GLU A 171 -9.45 11.22 11.40
CA GLU A 171 -10.26 10.86 10.23
C GLU A 171 -11.76 11.10 10.45
N ALA A 172 -12.27 10.76 11.63
CA ALA A 172 -13.66 11.01 11.99
C ALA A 172 -13.99 12.51 12.00
N ARG A 173 -13.14 13.33 12.65
CA ARG A 173 -13.30 14.81 12.67
C ARG A 173 -13.21 15.41 11.27
N ALA A 174 -12.27 14.95 10.45
CA ALA A 174 -12.14 15.42 9.07
C ALA A 174 -13.39 15.13 8.23
N LYS A 175 -14.03 13.97 8.40
CA LYS A 175 -15.29 13.62 7.73
C LYS A 175 -16.45 14.51 8.17
N VAL A 176 -16.56 14.82 9.46
CA VAL A 176 -17.61 15.73 9.98
C VAL A 176 -17.43 17.14 9.43
N ILE A 177 -16.19 17.67 9.48
CA ILE A 177 -15.88 19.02 8.96
C ILE A 177 -16.16 19.09 7.45
N ALA A 178 -15.82 18.05 6.68
CA ALA A 178 -16.14 17.99 5.26
C ALA A 178 -17.65 18.00 5.00
N ALA A 179 -18.42 17.19 5.76
CA ALA A 179 -19.88 17.13 5.63
C ALA A 179 -20.57 18.46 6.01
N GLU A 180 -20.12 19.13 7.09
CA GLU A 180 -20.61 20.45 7.48
C GLU A 180 -20.23 21.52 6.46
N GLY A 181 -19.01 21.46 5.91
CA GLY A 181 -18.55 22.35 4.85
C GLY A 181 -19.39 22.22 3.58
N GLU A 182 -19.71 20.99 3.19
CA GLU A 182 -20.56 20.68 2.03
C GLU A 182 -22.01 21.14 2.25
N GLN A 183 -22.55 20.97 3.46
CA GLN A 183 -23.89 21.46 3.82
C GLN A 183 -23.96 23.00 3.79
N LYS A 184 -22.97 23.70 4.36
CA LYS A 184 -22.90 25.17 4.32
C LYS A 184 -22.74 25.69 2.90
N ALA A 185 -21.88 25.07 2.09
CA ALA A 185 -21.72 25.40 0.67
C ALA A 185 -23.03 25.19 -0.11
N SER A 186 -23.73 24.09 0.15
CA SER A 186 -25.02 23.79 -0.49
C SER A 186 -26.11 24.80 -0.13
N ARG A 187 -26.19 25.24 1.15
CA ARG A 187 -27.11 26.29 1.57
C ARG A 187 -26.79 27.63 0.92
N ALA A 188 -25.52 28.04 0.92
CA ALA A 188 -25.10 29.28 0.26
C ALA A 188 -25.37 29.26 -1.26
N LEU A 189 -25.17 28.11 -1.92
CA LEU A 189 -25.50 27.94 -3.33
C LEU A 189 -27.02 27.98 -3.59
N ARG A 190 -27.82 27.42 -2.69
CA ARG A 190 -29.28 27.47 -2.77
C ARG A 190 -29.80 28.90 -2.62
N GLU A 191 -29.37 29.63 -1.58
CA GLU A 191 -29.74 31.04 -1.38
C GLU A 191 -29.32 31.89 -2.60
N ALA A 192 -28.09 31.70 -3.10
CA ALA A 192 -27.65 32.37 -4.31
C ALA A 192 -28.48 31.99 -5.54
N SER A 193 -29.01 30.77 -5.63
CA SER A 193 -29.86 30.32 -6.73
C SER A 193 -31.29 30.86 -6.61
N GLU A 194 -31.84 30.95 -5.40
CA GLU A 194 -33.16 31.56 -5.13
C GLU A 194 -33.13 33.06 -5.49
N VAL A 195 -32.12 33.81 -5.02
CA VAL A 195 -31.93 35.23 -5.37
C VAL A 195 -31.76 35.45 -6.88
N ILE A 196 -31.12 34.52 -7.58
CA ILE A 196 -30.96 34.58 -9.04
C ILE A 196 -32.23 34.13 -9.77
N GLY A 197 -33.01 33.23 -9.18
CA GLY A 197 -34.30 32.78 -9.70
C GLY A 197 -35.36 33.87 -9.68
N ASP A 198 -35.33 34.75 -8.67
CA ASP A 198 -36.27 35.87 -8.51
C ASP A 198 -36.16 36.92 -9.63
N SER A 199 -35.02 36.97 -10.35
CA SER A 199 -34.83 37.86 -11.49
C SER A 199 -34.36 37.08 -12.73
N PRO A 200 -35.25 36.84 -13.71
CA PRO A 200 -34.90 36.17 -14.96
C PRO A 200 -33.72 36.84 -15.70
N ALA A 201 -33.59 38.16 -15.57
CA ALA A 201 -32.50 38.95 -16.14
C ALA A 201 -31.14 38.68 -15.47
N ALA A 202 -31.11 38.39 -14.16
CA ALA A 202 -29.87 38.06 -13.44
C ALA A 202 -29.28 36.71 -13.87
N LEU A 203 -30.15 35.72 -14.13
CA LEU A 203 -29.77 34.42 -14.66
C LEU A 203 -29.19 34.54 -16.08
N GLN A 204 -29.82 35.39 -16.91
CA GLN A 204 -29.36 35.71 -18.25
C GLN A 204 -28.03 36.50 -18.24
N LEU A 205 -27.86 37.46 -17.34
CA LEU A 205 -26.62 38.20 -17.13
C LEU A 205 -25.48 37.30 -16.63
N ARG A 206 -25.75 36.38 -15.70
CA ARG A 206 -24.74 35.42 -15.21
C ARG A 206 -24.36 34.42 -16.30
N TYR A 207 -25.32 33.99 -17.11
CA TYR A 207 -25.08 33.16 -18.30
C TYR A 207 -24.20 33.91 -19.32
N LEU A 208 -24.53 35.17 -19.62
CA LEU A 208 -23.75 36.02 -20.53
C LEU A 208 -22.36 36.36 -19.98
N GLN A 209 -22.21 36.63 -18.69
CA GLN A 209 -20.89 36.84 -18.05
C GLN A 209 -20.04 35.57 -18.09
N THR A 210 -20.64 34.39 -17.92
CA THR A 210 -19.93 33.11 -18.02
C THR A 210 -19.50 32.83 -19.46
N LEU A 211 -20.38 33.10 -20.42
CA LEU A 211 -20.08 32.99 -21.86
C LEU A 211 -19.04 34.01 -22.33
N ASN A 212 -19.03 35.23 -21.80
CA ASN A 212 -18.10 36.28 -22.21
C ASN A 212 -16.72 36.13 -21.54
N ARG A 213 -16.69 35.65 -20.29
CA ARG A 213 -15.44 35.39 -19.56
C ARG A 213 -14.71 34.16 -20.09
N ASP A 214 -15.43 33.18 -20.63
CA ASP A 214 -14.82 31.97 -21.16
C ASP A 214 -15.67 31.27 -22.25
N PRO A 215 -15.80 31.86 -23.46
CA PRO A 215 -16.65 31.32 -24.52
C PRO A 215 -16.19 29.93 -25.01
N TRP A 216 -14.93 29.56 -24.76
CA TRP A 216 -14.29 28.32 -25.25
C TRP A 216 -13.41 27.58 -24.22
N GLY A 217 -13.37 27.95 -22.94
CA GLY A 217 -12.43 27.37 -21.98
C GLY A 217 -12.99 26.24 -21.15
N ARG A 218 -12.88 26.28 -19.82
CA ARG A 218 -12.94 25.08 -18.95
C ARG A 218 -14.23 24.25 -19.11
N PRO A 219 -15.44 24.82 -19.22
CA PRO A 219 -16.66 24.05 -19.47
C PRO A 219 -16.64 23.43 -20.88
N TYR A 220 -16.28 24.20 -21.91
CA TYR A 220 -16.16 23.70 -23.29
C TYR A 220 -15.08 22.62 -23.41
N ARG A 221 -13.92 22.76 -22.76
CA ARG A 221 -12.85 21.76 -22.68
C ARG A 221 -13.22 20.54 -21.84
N MET A 222 -13.87 20.70 -20.69
CA MET A 222 -14.40 19.58 -19.90
C MET A 222 -15.46 18.80 -20.66
N VAL A 223 -16.29 19.50 -21.43
CA VAL A 223 -17.30 18.89 -22.30
C VAL A 223 -16.62 18.27 -23.52
N ARG A 224 -15.63 18.91 -24.16
CA ARG A 224 -14.86 18.34 -25.28
C ARG A 224 -14.02 17.12 -24.90
N ASP A 225 -13.40 17.13 -23.73
CA ASP A 225 -12.59 16.01 -23.23
C ASP A 225 -13.49 14.81 -22.85
N LYS A 226 -14.76 15.08 -22.51
CA LYS A 226 -15.79 14.06 -22.28
C LYS A 226 -16.53 13.65 -23.56
N LEU A 227 -16.65 14.56 -24.53
CA LEU A 227 -17.11 14.30 -25.89
C LEU A 227 -15.91 13.76 -26.68
N ARG A 228 -15.51 12.53 -26.37
CA ARG A 228 -14.80 11.74 -27.37
C ARG A 228 -15.68 11.75 -28.63
N THR A 229 -15.13 12.20 -29.75
CA THR A 229 -15.71 11.89 -31.06
C THR A 229 -16.01 10.41 -31.05
N TRP A 230 -17.28 10.05 -31.25
CA TRP A 230 -17.68 8.66 -31.40
C TRP A 230 -16.72 8.04 -32.42
N ALA A 231 -15.84 7.16 -31.96
CA ALA A 231 -14.90 6.47 -32.80
C ALA A 231 -15.53 5.10 -33.08
N PRO A 232 -15.65 4.69 -34.35
CA PRO A 232 -16.12 3.35 -34.66
C PRO A 232 -15.26 2.32 -33.90
N PRO A 233 -15.86 1.25 -33.36
CA PRO A 233 -15.12 0.15 -32.75
C PRO A 233 -13.97 -0.30 -33.64
N LEU A 234 -12.85 -0.72 -33.04
CA LEU A 234 -11.68 -1.15 -33.83
C LEU A 234 -11.99 -2.27 -34.82
N THR A 235 -13.02 -3.08 -34.55
CA THR A 235 -13.50 -4.12 -35.49
C THR A 235 -14.18 -3.56 -36.73
N GLN A 236 -14.70 -2.33 -36.69
CA GLN A 236 -15.24 -1.63 -37.87
C GLN A 236 -14.13 -0.89 -38.65
N SER A 237 -13.08 -0.45 -37.96
CA SER A 237 -11.99 0.33 -38.58
C SER A 237 -10.87 -0.54 -39.18
N LEU A 238 -10.77 -1.80 -38.76
CA LEU A 238 -9.80 -2.77 -39.28
C LEU A 238 -10.34 -3.47 -40.52
N ARG A 239 -9.42 -3.93 -41.38
CA ARG A 239 -9.77 -4.78 -42.53
C ARG A 239 -10.42 -6.09 -42.04
N PRO A 240 -11.47 -6.58 -42.70
CA PRO A 240 -12.20 -7.78 -42.28
C PRO A 240 -11.31 -9.00 -42.01
N GLU A 241 -10.29 -9.21 -42.85
CA GLU A 241 -9.38 -10.35 -42.76
C GLU A 241 -8.55 -10.29 -41.46
N ILE A 242 -8.10 -9.09 -41.08
CA ILE A 242 -7.36 -8.87 -39.83
C ILE A 242 -8.29 -9.09 -38.63
N VAL A 243 -9.55 -8.65 -38.70
CA VAL A 243 -10.52 -8.87 -37.62
C VAL A 243 -10.77 -10.36 -37.42
N GLU A 244 -10.97 -11.11 -38.51
CA GLU A 244 -11.16 -12.55 -38.44
C GLU A 244 -9.94 -13.28 -37.88
N GLU A 245 -8.73 -12.89 -38.29
CA GLU A 245 -7.47 -13.44 -37.76
C GLU A 245 -7.30 -13.12 -36.27
N VAL A 246 -7.52 -11.87 -35.86
CA VAL A 246 -7.39 -11.42 -34.47
C VAL A 246 -8.40 -12.13 -33.58
N VAL A 247 -9.69 -12.14 -33.96
CA VAL A 247 -10.71 -12.88 -33.21
C VAL A 247 -10.41 -14.39 -33.27
N GLY A 248 -9.89 -14.87 -34.40
CA GLY A 248 -9.30 -16.19 -34.68
C GLY A 248 -8.40 -16.68 -33.56
N ALA A 249 -7.32 -15.94 -33.37
CA ALA A 249 -6.28 -16.23 -32.40
C ALA A 249 -6.71 -15.94 -30.95
N LEU A 250 -7.57 -14.94 -30.72
CA LEU A 250 -8.04 -14.59 -29.37
C LEU A 250 -9.07 -15.57 -28.82
N PHE A 251 -9.85 -16.25 -29.66
CA PHE A 251 -10.88 -17.21 -29.24
C PHE A 251 -10.73 -18.56 -29.95
N PRO A 252 -9.64 -19.31 -29.70
CA PRO A 252 -9.35 -20.53 -30.44
C PRO A 252 -10.41 -21.62 -30.24
N ARG A 253 -10.62 -22.47 -31.26
CA ARG A 253 -11.60 -23.57 -31.20
C ARG A 253 -11.03 -24.83 -30.56
N LEU A 254 -11.88 -25.57 -29.85
CA LEU A 254 -11.74 -26.97 -29.42
C LEU A 254 -10.92 -27.84 -30.41
N TRP A 255 -9.73 -28.40 -30.12
CA TRP A 255 -9.21 -29.46 -30.99
C TRP A 255 -10.13 -30.68 -30.87
N ARG A 256 -10.53 -31.31 -31.99
CA ARG A 256 -11.38 -32.51 -31.94
C ARG A 256 -10.62 -33.64 -31.22
N GLY A 257 -11.29 -34.31 -30.28
CA GLY A 257 -10.71 -35.42 -29.51
C GLY A 257 -9.90 -35.03 -28.27
N PHE A 258 -9.91 -33.76 -27.85
CA PHE A 258 -9.28 -33.37 -26.57
C PHE A 258 -10.01 -34.02 -25.38
N THR A 259 -9.28 -34.81 -24.60
CA THR A 259 -9.74 -35.36 -23.33
C THR A 259 -9.11 -34.58 -22.17
N PRO A 260 -9.92 -34.03 -21.23
CA PRO A 260 -9.38 -33.36 -20.06
C PRO A 260 -8.58 -34.35 -19.20
N PRO A 261 -7.56 -33.88 -18.46
CA PRO A 261 -6.86 -34.74 -17.53
C PRO A 261 -7.80 -35.20 -16.41
N SER A 262 -7.65 -36.45 -15.97
CA SER A 262 -8.37 -36.95 -14.80
C SER A 262 -7.84 -36.24 -13.55
N MET A 263 -8.72 -35.47 -12.90
CA MET A 263 -8.43 -34.80 -11.63
C MET A 263 -9.00 -35.67 -10.52
N THR A 264 -8.25 -36.67 -10.08
CA THR A 264 -8.70 -37.58 -9.01
C THR A 264 -8.93 -36.80 -7.71
N PRO A 265 -10.15 -36.79 -7.15
CA PRO A 265 -10.39 -36.14 -5.87
C PRO A 265 -9.59 -36.86 -4.77
N PRO A 266 -9.12 -36.15 -3.72
CA PRO A 266 -8.55 -36.81 -2.56
C PRO A 266 -9.59 -37.74 -1.91
N PRO A 267 -9.17 -38.81 -1.19
CA PRO A 267 -10.10 -39.67 -0.46
C PRO A 267 -11.00 -38.85 0.47
N ALA A 268 -12.27 -39.26 0.58
CA ALA A 268 -13.20 -38.62 1.50
C ALA A 268 -12.70 -38.80 2.94
N VAL A 269 -12.64 -37.71 3.70
CA VAL A 269 -12.45 -37.79 5.15
C VAL A 269 -13.77 -38.34 5.71
N PRO A 270 -13.76 -39.46 6.45
CA PRO A 270 -14.98 -40.04 7.01
C PRO A 270 -15.40 -39.22 8.23
N ASN A 271 -16.00 -38.04 8.00
CA ASN A 271 -16.85 -37.33 8.95
C ASN A 271 -17.25 -35.95 8.39
N VAL A 272 -18.39 -35.88 7.70
CA VAL A 272 -19.51 -34.95 7.93
C VAL A 272 -20.70 -35.63 7.24
N GLY A 273 -21.85 -35.76 7.89
CA GLY A 273 -22.99 -36.56 7.43
C GLY A 273 -23.74 -36.03 6.19
N HIS A 274 -23.04 -35.75 5.08
CA HIS A 274 -23.65 -35.58 3.76
C HIS A 274 -23.69 -36.93 3.06
N SER A 275 -24.87 -37.52 2.97
CA SER A 275 -25.15 -38.56 1.98
C SER A 275 -25.13 -37.94 0.58
N ASP A 276 -24.80 -38.72 -0.45
CA ASP A 276 -24.93 -38.29 -1.85
C ASP A 276 -26.37 -37.80 -2.18
N ASP A 277 -27.37 -38.18 -1.37
CA ASP A 277 -28.77 -37.72 -1.44
C ASP A 277 -28.99 -36.25 -1.00
N ASP A 278 -28.11 -35.64 -0.20
CA ASP A 278 -28.21 -34.21 0.19
C ASP A 278 -27.89 -33.26 -0.99
N ASP A 279 -27.21 -33.77 -2.02
CA ASP A 279 -26.75 -33.02 -3.19
C ASP A 279 -27.87 -32.70 -4.20
N ASP A 280 -29.09 -33.23 -3.97
CA ASP A 280 -30.30 -32.99 -4.77
C ASP A 280 -31.20 -31.85 -4.22
N ILE A 281 -30.94 -31.37 -2.99
CA ILE A 281 -31.66 -30.21 -2.45
C ILE A 281 -31.05 -28.94 -3.06
N VAL A 282 -31.84 -28.22 -3.86
CA VAL A 282 -31.43 -26.93 -4.44
C VAL A 282 -31.87 -25.79 -3.53
N PRO A 283 -30.95 -25.05 -2.88
CA PRO A 283 -31.34 -23.94 -2.03
C PRO A 283 -31.88 -22.79 -2.88
N GLU A 284 -33.06 -22.27 -2.56
CA GLU A 284 -33.62 -21.09 -3.21
C GLU A 284 -32.70 -19.86 -3.06
N VAL A 285 -32.78 -18.92 -4.00
CA VAL A 285 -32.09 -17.64 -3.89
C VAL A 285 -32.78 -16.78 -2.85
N THR A 286 -32.02 -16.24 -1.90
CA THR A 286 -32.57 -15.36 -0.85
C THR A 286 -32.56 -13.90 -1.28
N GLU A 287 -33.48 -13.10 -0.73
CA GLU A 287 -33.51 -11.66 -0.98
C GLU A 287 -32.22 -10.97 -0.51
N ALA A 288 -31.58 -11.49 0.55
CA ALA A 288 -30.31 -10.99 1.05
C ALA A 288 -29.17 -11.21 0.03
N GLU A 289 -29.09 -12.41 -0.57
CA GLU A 289 -28.14 -12.72 -1.64
C GLU A 289 -28.35 -11.80 -2.85
N MET A 290 -29.62 -11.63 -3.28
CA MET A 290 -29.96 -10.78 -4.42
C MET A 290 -29.58 -9.30 -4.16
N ARG A 291 -29.94 -8.75 -3.00
CA ARG A 291 -29.58 -7.37 -2.62
C ARG A 291 -28.07 -7.18 -2.53
N ALA A 292 -27.33 -8.17 -2.03
CA ALA A 292 -25.86 -8.11 -2.00
C ALA A 292 -25.25 -8.10 -3.41
N ALA A 293 -25.81 -8.88 -4.34
CA ALA A 293 -25.37 -8.91 -5.73
C ALA A 293 -25.66 -7.58 -6.47
N VAL A 294 -26.87 -7.02 -6.30
CA VAL A 294 -27.30 -5.77 -6.95
C VAL A 294 -26.54 -4.54 -6.43
N ARG A 295 -26.27 -4.45 -5.12
CA ARG A 295 -25.54 -3.29 -4.55
C ARG A 295 -24.17 -3.05 -5.21
N ARG A 296 -23.48 -4.10 -5.65
CA ARG A 296 -22.18 -3.98 -6.34
C ARG A 296 -22.31 -3.44 -7.78
N MET A 297 -23.50 -3.47 -8.37
CA MET A 297 -23.77 -3.01 -9.73
C MET A 297 -23.84 -1.48 -9.81
N GLY A 298 -24.52 -0.83 -8.86
CA GLY A 298 -24.72 0.62 -8.84
C GLY A 298 -23.46 1.45 -8.58
N ALA A 299 -22.41 0.83 -8.03
CA ALA A 299 -21.18 1.50 -7.62
C ALA A 299 -20.28 1.89 -8.81
N LYS A 300 -20.48 1.36 -10.02
CA LYS A 300 -19.57 1.55 -11.15
C LYS A 300 -20.29 2.04 -12.41
N ASN A 301 -19.72 3.06 -13.06
CA ASN A 301 -20.20 3.56 -14.35
C ASN A 301 -19.61 2.71 -15.50
N THR A 302 -20.15 1.50 -15.70
CA THR A 302 -19.66 0.54 -16.69
C THR A 302 -20.49 0.55 -17.97
N ALA A 303 -19.86 0.14 -19.08
CA ALA A 303 -20.53 -0.04 -20.36
C ALA A 303 -21.50 -1.23 -20.29
N PRO A 304 -22.71 -1.12 -20.89
CA PRO A 304 -23.73 -2.15 -20.82
C PRO A 304 -23.39 -3.33 -21.73
N GLY A 305 -24.09 -4.45 -21.52
CA GLY A 305 -24.05 -5.60 -22.39
C GLY A 305 -24.80 -5.37 -23.72
N PRO A 306 -25.04 -6.45 -24.48
CA PRO A 306 -25.91 -6.43 -25.65
C PRO A 306 -27.29 -5.80 -25.42
N ASP A 307 -27.87 -5.90 -24.22
CA ASP A 307 -29.16 -5.32 -23.85
C ASP A 307 -29.20 -3.78 -23.83
N GLY A 308 -28.03 -3.12 -23.79
CA GLY A 308 -27.91 -1.67 -23.69
C GLY A 308 -28.28 -1.08 -22.33
N LEU A 309 -28.62 -1.90 -21.33
CA LEU A 309 -29.08 -1.44 -20.02
C LEU A 309 -27.91 -1.26 -19.06
N HIS A 310 -27.70 -0.03 -18.61
CA HIS A 310 -26.68 0.28 -17.63
C HIS A 310 -27.02 -0.25 -16.23
N GLY A 311 -25.99 -0.61 -15.47
CA GLY A 311 -26.15 -1.14 -14.11
C GLY A 311 -26.93 -0.21 -13.16
N LYS A 312 -26.85 1.11 -13.34
CA LYS A 312 -27.65 2.07 -12.56
C LYS A 312 -29.16 1.96 -12.83
N ALA A 313 -29.54 1.75 -14.09
CA ALA A 313 -30.93 1.53 -14.45
C ALA A 313 -31.45 0.22 -13.84
N TRP A 314 -30.61 -0.82 -13.84
CA TRP A 314 -30.93 -2.09 -13.19
C TRP A 314 -31.09 -1.99 -11.67
N VAL A 315 -30.29 -1.16 -10.98
CA VAL A 315 -30.48 -0.92 -9.54
C VAL A 315 -31.86 -0.31 -9.27
N LEU A 316 -32.27 0.70 -10.04
CA LEU A 316 -33.62 1.29 -9.89
C LEU A 316 -34.72 0.28 -10.24
N ALA A 317 -34.56 -0.47 -11.33
CA ALA A 317 -35.54 -1.46 -11.75
C ALA A 317 -35.66 -2.64 -10.78
N SER A 318 -34.59 -2.96 -10.04
CA SER A 318 -34.58 -4.07 -9.09
C SER A 318 -35.54 -3.87 -7.91
N GLU A 319 -35.90 -2.63 -7.57
CA GLU A 319 -36.90 -2.32 -6.54
C GLU A 319 -38.29 -2.81 -6.96
N ALA A 320 -38.64 -2.65 -8.23
CA ALA A 320 -39.92 -3.09 -8.78
C ALA A 320 -39.92 -4.55 -9.24
N LEU A 321 -38.80 -5.04 -9.76
CA LEU A 321 -38.68 -6.39 -10.35
C LEU A 321 -38.13 -7.45 -9.38
N GLY A 322 -37.78 -7.06 -8.15
CA GLY A 322 -37.09 -7.91 -7.19
C GLY A 322 -37.70 -9.31 -7.01
N PRO A 323 -38.99 -9.44 -6.65
CA PRO A 323 -39.62 -10.75 -6.45
C PRO A 323 -39.61 -11.63 -7.70
N ARG A 324 -39.77 -11.03 -8.89
CA ARG A 324 -39.74 -11.75 -10.17
C ARG A 324 -38.34 -12.24 -10.51
N LEU A 325 -37.32 -11.41 -10.28
CA LEU A 325 -35.92 -11.78 -10.48
C LEU A 325 -35.50 -12.88 -9.51
N LEU A 326 -35.97 -12.83 -8.27
CA LEU A 326 -35.72 -13.86 -7.26
C LEU A 326 -36.24 -15.22 -7.74
N GLY A 327 -37.53 -15.29 -8.11
CA GLY A 327 -38.14 -16.51 -8.64
C GLY A 327 -37.45 -17.00 -9.92
N LEU A 328 -37.04 -16.08 -10.80
CA LEU A 328 -36.27 -16.44 -12.01
C LEU A 328 -34.93 -17.10 -11.68
N TYR A 329 -34.15 -16.52 -10.75
CA TYR A 329 -32.85 -17.08 -10.39
C TYR A 329 -32.97 -18.41 -9.64
N SER A 330 -33.95 -18.55 -8.74
CA SER A 330 -34.24 -19.84 -8.09
C SER A 330 -34.61 -20.91 -9.12
N ALA A 331 -35.53 -20.61 -10.04
CA ALA A 331 -35.91 -21.53 -11.11
C ALA A 331 -34.73 -21.90 -12.03
N CYS A 332 -33.80 -20.95 -12.29
CA CYS A 332 -32.58 -21.24 -13.04
C CYS A 332 -31.67 -22.24 -12.30
N LEU A 333 -31.52 -22.12 -10.98
CA LEU A 333 -30.73 -23.07 -10.18
C LEU A 333 -31.39 -24.44 -10.12
N GLU A 334 -32.69 -24.50 -9.84
CA GLU A 334 -33.48 -25.74 -9.76
C GLU A 334 -33.40 -26.54 -11.06
N ARG A 335 -33.56 -25.85 -12.20
CA ARG A 335 -33.52 -26.48 -13.53
C ARG A 335 -32.10 -26.70 -14.04
N GLY A 336 -31.07 -26.18 -13.35
CA GLY A 336 -29.69 -26.19 -13.84
C GLY A 336 -29.50 -25.44 -15.15
N GLN A 337 -30.26 -24.37 -15.38
CA GLN A 337 -30.27 -23.62 -16.64
C GLN A 337 -29.63 -22.25 -16.50
N PHE A 338 -28.92 -21.84 -17.55
CA PHE A 338 -28.45 -20.46 -17.71
C PHE A 338 -29.09 -19.86 -18.98
N PRO A 339 -29.87 -18.78 -18.88
CA PRO A 339 -30.60 -18.22 -20.03
C PRO A 339 -29.69 -17.85 -21.21
N LEU A 340 -30.08 -18.26 -22.43
CA LEU A 340 -29.29 -18.06 -23.66
C LEU A 340 -29.03 -16.58 -23.96
N GLN A 341 -29.99 -15.71 -23.63
CA GLN A 341 -29.86 -14.26 -23.81
C GLN A 341 -28.62 -13.74 -23.06
N TRP A 342 -28.38 -14.21 -21.84
CA TRP A 342 -27.26 -13.80 -20.99
C TRP A 342 -25.93 -14.47 -21.36
N LYS A 343 -25.97 -15.49 -22.23
CA LYS A 343 -24.75 -16.16 -22.75
C LYS A 343 -24.10 -15.40 -23.90
N THR A 344 -24.85 -14.51 -24.56
CA THR A 344 -24.34 -13.71 -25.68
C THR A 344 -23.55 -12.53 -25.14
N GLY A 345 -22.29 -12.39 -25.56
CA GLY A 345 -21.42 -11.29 -25.14
C GLY A 345 -21.01 -10.39 -26.30
N LYS A 346 -20.99 -9.08 -26.09
CA LYS A 346 -20.51 -8.11 -27.09
C LYS A 346 -19.01 -7.90 -26.95
N LEU A 347 -18.24 -8.24 -27.97
CA LEU A 347 -16.78 -8.06 -27.99
C LEU A 347 -16.38 -6.64 -28.31
N VAL A 348 -15.47 -6.13 -27.49
CA VAL A 348 -14.77 -4.87 -27.68
C VAL A 348 -13.28 -5.15 -27.63
N LEU A 349 -12.56 -4.81 -28.70
CA LEU A 349 -11.11 -4.91 -28.73
C LEU A 349 -10.49 -3.62 -28.21
N VAL A 350 -9.53 -3.74 -27.29
CA VAL A 350 -8.72 -2.62 -26.80
C VAL A 350 -7.28 -2.79 -27.26
N LYS A 351 -6.77 -1.83 -28.03
CA LYS A 351 -5.40 -1.85 -28.55
C LYS A 351 -4.38 -1.57 -27.42
N LYS A 352 -3.38 -2.43 -27.31
CA LYS A 352 -2.21 -2.23 -26.44
C LYS A 352 -1.26 -1.22 -27.09
N PRO A 353 -0.71 -0.25 -26.33
CA PRO A 353 0.18 0.77 -26.88
C PRO A 353 1.48 0.14 -27.41
N GLY A 354 1.98 0.65 -28.54
CA GLY A 354 3.29 0.27 -29.10
C GLY A 354 3.35 -1.10 -29.80
N ARG A 355 2.22 -1.79 -29.99
CA ARG A 355 2.17 -3.07 -30.72
C ARG A 355 1.61 -2.89 -32.16
N PRO A 356 2.12 -3.66 -33.15
CA PRO A 356 1.61 -3.63 -34.52
C PRO A 356 0.11 -3.95 -34.59
N ALA A 357 -0.65 -3.24 -35.43
CA ALA A 357 -2.11 -3.35 -35.51
C ALA A 357 -2.61 -4.63 -36.21
N ASP A 358 -1.72 -5.33 -36.90
CA ASP A 358 -1.94 -6.60 -37.58
C ASP A 358 -1.69 -7.81 -36.66
N SER A 359 -1.06 -7.63 -35.51
CA SER A 359 -0.80 -8.75 -34.58
C SER A 359 -1.97 -8.98 -33.62
N PRO A 360 -2.49 -10.23 -33.47
CA PRO A 360 -3.50 -10.55 -32.47
C PRO A 360 -3.06 -10.21 -31.03
N SER A 361 -1.76 -10.34 -30.75
CA SER A 361 -1.16 -10.03 -29.45
C SER A 361 -1.30 -8.55 -29.04
N ALA A 362 -1.54 -7.66 -30.01
CA ALA A 362 -1.72 -6.23 -29.82
C ALA A 362 -3.09 -5.88 -29.23
N TYR A 363 -4.05 -6.80 -29.24
CA TYR A 363 -5.40 -6.54 -28.76
C TYR A 363 -5.67 -7.25 -27.44
N ARG A 364 -6.47 -6.60 -26.59
CA ARG A 364 -7.10 -7.21 -25.43
C ARG A 364 -8.60 -7.33 -25.72
N PRO A 365 -9.18 -8.53 -25.75
CA PRO A 365 -10.61 -8.71 -25.91
C PRO A 365 -11.33 -8.42 -24.59
N ILE A 366 -12.34 -7.57 -24.61
CA ILE A 366 -13.29 -7.37 -23.51
C ILE A 366 -14.64 -7.87 -23.99
N VAL A 367 -15.27 -8.75 -23.22
CA VAL A 367 -16.60 -9.28 -23.54
C VAL A 367 -17.60 -8.64 -22.59
N LEU A 368 -18.39 -7.71 -23.11
CA LEU A 368 -19.47 -7.06 -22.37
C LEU A 368 -20.66 -8.02 -22.27
N LEU A 369 -21.07 -8.30 -21.04
CA LEU A 369 -22.21 -9.15 -20.71
C LEU A 369 -23.32 -8.31 -20.07
N ASP A 370 -24.57 -8.77 -20.21
CA ASP A 370 -25.74 -8.13 -19.63
C ASP A 370 -25.66 -8.10 -18.09
N GLU A 371 -26.07 -6.98 -17.50
CA GLU A 371 -25.94 -6.75 -16.07
C GLU A 371 -26.84 -7.70 -15.26
N VAL A 372 -28.03 -8.04 -15.77
CA VAL A 372 -28.91 -9.05 -15.14
C VAL A 372 -28.25 -10.42 -15.06
N GLY A 373 -27.55 -10.86 -16.11
CA GLY A 373 -26.77 -12.10 -16.10
C GLY A 373 -25.62 -12.06 -15.09
N LYS A 374 -24.95 -10.90 -14.96
CA LYS A 374 -23.88 -10.71 -13.97
C LYS A 374 -24.36 -10.77 -12.52
N VAL A 375 -25.63 -10.43 -12.23
CA VAL A 375 -26.24 -10.64 -10.91
C VAL A 375 -26.28 -12.13 -10.61
N PHE A 376 -26.76 -12.92 -11.56
CA PHE A 376 -26.83 -14.37 -11.39
C PHE A 376 -25.44 -15.01 -11.26
N GLU A 377 -24.48 -14.60 -12.11
CA GLU A 377 -23.07 -15.00 -11.98
C GLU A 377 -22.51 -14.69 -10.59
N ARG A 378 -22.90 -13.57 -9.97
CA ARG A 378 -22.45 -13.19 -8.63
C ARG A 378 -23.06 -14.05 -7.53
N ILE A 379 -24.33 -14.43 -7.66
CA ILE A 379 -24.98 -15.39 -6.75
C ILE A 379 -24.26 -16.73 -6.82
N ILE A 380 -24.06 -17.27 -8.02
CA ILE A 380 -23.34 -18.53 -8.25
C ILE A 380 -21.91 -18.44 -7.69
N SER A 381 -21.20 -17.34 -7.98
CA SER A 381 -19.83 -17.12 -7.50
C SER A 381 -19.74 -17.08 -5.97
N ASN A 382 -20.68 -16.40 -5.30
CA ASN A 382 -20.69 -16.35 -3.83
C ASN A 382 -20.93 -17.73 -3.21
N ARG A 383 -21.87 -18.50 -3.76
CA ARG A 383 -22.16 -19.88 -3.30
C ARG A 383 -20.98 -20.81 -3.54
N LEU A 384 -20.35 -20.70 -4.70
CA LEU A 384 -19.16 -21.50 -5.03
C LEU A 384 -17.98 -21.18 -4.10
N VAL A 385 -17.74 -19.91 -3.77
CA VAL A 385 -16.72 -19.53 -2.78
C VAL A 385 -17.06 -20.06 -1.39
N ALA A 386 -18.32 -19.97 -0.96
CA ALA A 386 -18.75 -20.51 0.33
C ALA A 386 -18.51 -22.03 0.42
N HIS A 387 -18.81 -22.76 -0.66
CA HIS A 387 -18.54 -24.19 -0.75
C HIS A 387 -17.05 -24.52 -0.64
N LEU A 388 -16.21 -23.83 -1.43
CA LEU A 388 -14.76 -24.06 -1.44
C LEU A 388 -14.10 -23.78 -0.08
N SER A 389 -14.56 -22.76 0.65
CA SER A 389 -14.00 -22.42 1.97
C SER A 389 -14.57 -23.25 3.12
N GLY A 390 -15.72 -23.91 2.96
CA GLY A 390 -16.44 -24.59 4.04
C GLY A 390 -16.49 -26.11 3.97
N PHE A 391 -16.56 -26.69 2.76
CA PHE A 391 -16.87 -28.11 2.56
C PHE A 391 -15.90 -28.82 1.60
N GLY A 392 -15.71 -28.25 0.41
CA GLY A 392 -14.83 -28.82 -0.60
C GLY A 392 -13.35 -28.58 -0.30
N PRO A 393 -12.43 -29.27 -1.00
CA PRO A 393 -11.03 -28.84 -1.06
C PRO A 393 -10.96 -27.37 -1.53
N ASP A 394 -10.45 -26.43 -0.72
CA ASP A 394 -10.28 -25.03 -1.13
C ASP A 394 -9.14 -24.90 -2.16
N LEU A 395 -9.11 -23.81 -2.93
CA LEU A 395 -8.03 -23.46 -3.86
C LEU A 395 -6.66 -23.44 -3.19
N ALA A 396 -5.65 -23.93 -3.90
CA ALA A 396 -4.27 -24.02 -3.43
C ALA A 396 -3.75 -22.69 -2.89
N ASP A 397 -2.96 -22.75 -1.82
CA ASP A 397 -2.40 -21.55 -1.17
C ASP A 397 -1.47 -20.74 -2.06
N GLY A 398 -0.94 -21.36 -3.11
CA GLY A 398 -0.13 -20.68 -4.13
C GLY A 398 -0.94 -19.71 -5.00
N GLN A 399 -2.28 -19.77 -5.04
CA GLN A 399 -3.10 -18.85 -5.83
C GLN A 399 -3.51 -17.62 -5.02
N PHE A 400 -3.16 -16.43 -5.51
CA PHE A 400 -3.49 -15.14 -4.89
C PHE A 400 -4.44 -14.28 -5.74
N GLY A 401 -4.48 -14.49 -7.06
CA GLY A 401 -5.31 -13.72 -7.97
C GLY A 401 -6.80 -13.98 -7.75
N PHE A 402 -7.62 -12.93 -7.83
CA PHE A 402 -9.09 -13.02 -7.76
C PHE A 402 -9.67 -13.76 -6.54
N ARG A 403 -8.93 -13.83 -5.42
CA ARG A 403 -9.41 -14.43 -4.16
C ARG A 403 -9.76 -13.36 -3.13
N ARG A 404 -10.80 -13.62 -2.34
CA ARG A 404 -11.18 -12.75 -1.22
C ARG A 404 -10.06 -12.78 -0.17
N GLY A 405 -9.67 -11.60 0.31
CA GLY A 405 -8.63 -11.48 1.34
C GLY A 405 -7.20 -11.75 0.86
N ARG A 406 -6.98 -11.87 -0.46
CA ARG A 406 -5.64 -11.97 -1.06
C ARG A 406 -5.42 -10.85 -2.07
N SER A 407 -4.20 -10.33 -2.13
CA SER A 407 -3.80 -9.19 -2.93
C SER A 407 -2.49 -9.44 -3.66
N THR A 408 -2.13 -8.52 -4.56
CA THR A 408 -0.79 -8.53 -5.19
C THR A 408 0.32 -8.38 -4.15
N VAL A 409 0.07 -7.64 -3.07
CA VAL A 409 1.01 -7.46 -1.97
C VAL A 409 1.27 -8.79 -1.26
N ASP A 410 0.23 -9.56 -0.96
CA ASP A 410 0.36 -10.86 -0.29
C ASP A 410 1.17 -11.84 -1.14
N ALA A 411 0.94 -11.86 -2.46
CA ALA A 411 1.72 -12.68 -3.39
C ALA A 411 3.20 -12.27 -3.39
N ILE A 412 3.51 -10.98 -3.43
CA ILE A 412 4.89 -10.47 -3.39
C ILE A 412 5.56 -10.79 -2.05
N MET A 413 4.84 -10.62 -0.92
CA MET A 413 5.35 -10.99 0.40
C MET A 413 5.62 -12.49 0.50
N ARG A 414 4.77 -13.34 -0.07
CA ARG A 414 5.03 -14.78 -0.15
C ARG A 414 6.31 -15.10 -0.94
N VAL A 415 6.52 -14.45 -2.09
CA VAL A 415 7.77 -14.60 -2.87
C VAL A 415 8.97 -14.11 -2.06
N ARG A 416 8.85 -12.99 -1.34
CA ARG A 416 9.90 -12.48 -0.45
C ARG A 416 10.23 -13.47 0.68
N ASP A 417 9.24 -14.04 1.34
CA ASP A 417 9.47 -15.00 2.43
C ASP A 417 10.18 -16.26 1.92
N LEU A 418 9.78 -16.75 0.75
CA LEU A 418 10.44 -17.88 0.09
C LEU A 418 11.88 -17.52 -0.33
N THR A 419 12.15 -16.28 -0.75
CA THR A 419 13.48 -15.88 -1.24
C THR A 419 14.40 -15.29 -0.18
N THR A 420 13.91 -14.96 1.01
CA THR A 420 14.68 -14.34 2.10
C THR A 420 14.62 -15.08 3.43
N GLY A 421 13.78 -16.13 3.55
CA GLY A 421 13.61 -16.88 4.79
C GLY A 421 14.87 -17.61 5.27
N ASN A 422 14.76 -18.28 6.43
CA ASN A 422 15.85 -18.98 7.14
C ASN A 422 16.69 -19.96 6.31
N ALA A 423 16.19 -20.39 5.14
CA ALA A 423 16.92 -21.23 4.21
C ALA A 423 18.01 -20.46 3.44
N VAL A 424 17.74 -19.22 3.02
CA VAL A 424 18.67 -18.38 2.23
C VAL A 424 19.74 -17.74 3.13
N SER A 425 19.41 -17.48 4.40
CA SER A 425 20.39 -17.03 5.40
C SER A 425 21.46 -18.09 5.74
N ARG A 426 21.24 -19.36 5.40
CA ARG A 426 22.22 -20.47 5.53
C ARG A 426 23.05 -20.70 4.26
N GLY A 427 23.23 -19.68 3.41
CA GLY A 427 24.06 -19.75 2.20
C GLY A 427 23.37 -20.41 1.00
N LYS A 428 22.05 -20.63 1.02
CA LYS A 428 21.31 -21.17 -0.13
C LYS A 428 20.94 -20.07 -1.14
N VAL A 429 20.67 -20.50 -2.37
CA VAL A 429 20.28 -19.66 -3.51
C VAL A 429 18.87 -20.04 -3.96
N VAL A 430 18.10 -19.08 -4.46
CA VAL A 430 16.77 -19.33 -5.03
C VAL A 430 16.71 -18.84 -6.46
N VAL A 431 16.37 -19.72 -7.38
CA VAL A 431 16.09 -19.36 -8.77
C VAL A 431 14.59 -19.15 -8.92
N ALA A 432 14.18 -18.13 -9.65
CA ALA A 432 12.79 -17.82 -9.97
C ALA A 432 12.61 -17.78 -11.48
N VAL A 433 11.55 -18.41 -11.99
CA VAL A 433 11.16 -18.40 -13.41
C VAL A 433 9.70 -18.01 -13.53
N SER A 434 9.43 -16.94 -14.27
CA SER A 434 8.08 -16.49 -14.62
C SER A 434 7.62 -17.17 -15.91
N LEU A 435 6.44 -17.79 -15.89
CA LEU A 435 5.84 -18.47 -17.04
C LEU A 435 4.71 -17.60 -17.62
N ASP A 436 4.82 -17.27 -18.92
CA ASP A 436 3.80 -16.53 -19.66
C ASP A 436 2.85 -17.52 -20.35
N ILE A 437 1.57 -17.50 -19.97
CA ILE A 437 0.53 -18.34 -20.58
C ILE A 437 -0.11 -17.55 -21.72
N ALA A 438 0.01 -18.06 -22.95
CA ALA A 438 -0.52 -17.39 -24.11
C ALA A 438 -2.06 -17.37 -24.07
N ASN A 439 -2.63 -16.17 -24.12
CA ASN A 439 -4.08 -15.96 -24.21
C ASN A 439 -4.88 -16.73 -23.13
N ALA A 440 -4.34 -16.78 -21.91
CA ALA A 440 -4.78 -17.61 -20.79
C ALA A 440 -6.32 -17.69 -20.63
N PHE A 441 -6.96 -16.59 -20.22
CA PHE A 441 -8.40 -16.55 -19.94
C PHE A 441 -9.28 -17.02 -21.10
N ASN A 442 -8.88 -16.87 -22.35
CA ASN A 442 -9.70 -17.27 -23.50
C ASN A 442 -9.40 -18.69 -23.99
N SER A 443 -8.44 -19.39 -23.36
CA SER A 443 -7.91 -20.65 -23.89
C SER A 443 -8.21 -21.88 -23.02
N LEU A 444 -8.64 -21.72 -21.77
CA LEU A 444 -8.93 -22.84 -20.87
C LEU A 444 -10.15 -23.64 -21.35
N PRO A 445 -10.01 -24.93 -21.71
CA PRO A 445 -11.14 -25.76 -22.11
C PRO A 445 -12.20 -25.88 -21.02
N TRP A 446 -13.48 -25.81 -21.40
CA TRP A 446 -14.59 -25.93 -20.45
C TRP A 446 -14.63 -27.29 -19.77
N SER A 447 -14.27 -28.36 -20.48
CA SER A 447 -14.17 -29.71 -19.92
C SER A 447 -13.19 -29.78 -18.74
N CYS A 448 -12.05 -29.06 -18.80
CA CYS A 448 -11.10 -28.97 -17.69
C CYS A 448 -11.71 -28.27 -16.46
N ILE A 449 -12.53 -27.22 -16.67
CA ILE A 449 -13.24 -26.53 -15.59
C ILE A 449 -14.25 -27.49 -14.94
N LEU A 450 -15.01 -28.24 -15.74
CA LEU A 450 -15.99 -29.20 -15.24
C LEU A 450 -15.35 -30.35 -14.44
N GLU A 451 -14.22 -30.88 -14.89
CA GLU A 451 -13.44 -31.87 -14.12
C GLU A 451 -12.91 -31.27 -12.81
N ALA A 452 -12.42 -30.03 -12.83
CA ALA A 452 -11.97 -29.36 -11.62
C ALA A 452 -13.10 -29.15 -10.61
N LEU A 453 -14.31 -28.79 -11.05
CA LEU A 453 -15.48 -28.69 -10.16
C LEU A 453 -15.79 -30.02 -9.46
N ARG A 454 -15.60 -31.16 -10.14
CA ARG A 454 -15.73 -32.49 -9.52
C ARG A 454 -14.64 -32.75 -8.50
N TYR A 455 -13.39 -32.40 -8.81
CA TYR A 455 -12.27 -32.49 -7.86
C TYR A 455 -12.56 -31.70 -6.57
N HIS A 456 -13.12 -30.50 -6.69
CA HIS A 456 -13.51 -29.64 -5.57
C HIS A 456 -14.83 -30.06 -4.89
N ARG A 457 -15.43 -31.18 -5.29
CA ARG A 457 -16.68 -31.72 -4.76
C ARG A 457 -17.82 -30.71 -4.77
N VAL A 458 -17.90 -29.90 -5.82
CA VAL A 458 -18.97 -28.88 -5.96
C VAL A 458 -20.33 -29.58 -6.11
N PRO A 459 -21.38 -29.12 -5.41
CA PRO A 459 -22.71 -29.73 -5.48
C PRO A 459 -23.25 -29.89 -6.89
N THR A 460 -24.03 -30.94 -7.14
CA THR A 460 -24.55 -31.25 -8.49
C THR A 460 -25.30 -30.07 -9.11
N TYR A 461 -26.15 -29.37 -8.36
CA TYR A 461 -26.96 -28.26 -8.89
C TYR A 461 -26.09 -27.10 -9.39
N LEU A 462 -25.01 -26.76 -8.67
CA LEU A 462 -24.04 -25.75 -9.10
C LEU A 462 -23.26 -26.22 -10.32
N ARG A 463 -22.87 -27.49 -10.38
CA ARG A 463 -22.21 -28.06 -11.57
C ARG A 463 -23.11 -27.97 -12.80
N ARG A 464 -24.39 -28.33 -12.70
CA ARG A 464 -25.37 -28.27 -13.80
C ARG A 464 -25.54 -26.84 -14.34
N VAL A 465 -25.74 -25.85 -13.45
CA VAL A 465 -25.89 -24.45 -13.89
C VAL A 465 -24.60 -23.85 -14.45
N ILE A 466 -23.43 -24.24 -13.93
CA ILE A 466 -22.13 -23.79 -14.46
C ILE A 466 -21.84 -24.46 -15.81
N GLU A 467 -22.19 -25.73 -15.99
CA GLU A 467 -22.12 -26.39 -17.29
C GLU A 467 -23.02 -25.67 -18.30
N ALA A 468 -24.28 -25.41 -17.96
CA ALA A 468 -25.17 -24.60 -18.78
C ALA A 468 -24.62 -23.18 -19.02
N TYR A 469 -23.95 -22.56 -18.07
CA TYR A 469 -23.29 -21.27 -18.25
C TYR A 469 -22.19 -21.31 -19.31
N LEU A 470 -21.43 -22.40 -19.37
CA LEU A 470 -20.31 -22.59 -20.29
C LEU A 470 -20.77 -23.02 -21.69
N THR A 471 -21.81 -23.85 -21.82
CA THR A 471 -22.29 -24.32 -23.14
C THR A 471 -23.07 -23.27 -23.93
N ASP A 472 -23.13 -23.42 -25.26
CA ASP A 472 -23.88 -22.55 -26.19
C ASP A 472 -23.57 -21.05 -26.04
N ARG A 473 -22.29 -20.72 -25.83
CA ARG A 473 -21.85 -19.33 -25.70
C ARG A 473 -21.39 -18.75 -27.01
N PHE A 474 -21.74 -17.48 -27.21
CA PHE A 474 -21.42 -16.74 -28.42
C PHE A 474 -20.89 -15.36 -28.09
N VAL A 475 -19.94 -14.92 -28.91
CA VAL A 475 -19.43 -13.56 -28.90
C VAL A 475 -19.86 -12.87 -30.19
N THR A 476 -20.45 -11.69 -30.07
CA THR A 476 -20.87 -10.87 -31.20
C THR A 476 -19.98 -9.64 -31.33
N TYR A 477 -19.69 -9.23 -32.56
CA TYR A 477 -18.90 -8.04 -32.84
C TYR A 477 -19.36 -7.40 -34.16
N PRO A 478 -19.27 -6.06 -34.27
CA PRO A 478 -19.60 -5.39 -35.52
C PRO A 478 -18.47 -5.62 -36.53
N GLY A 479 -18.85 -6.01 -37.74
CA GLY A 479 -17.99 -6.08 -38.92
C GLY A 479 -17.86 -4.73 -39.62
N HIS A 480 -17.16 -4.72 -40.75
CA HIS A 480 -16.69 -3.50 -41.40
C HIS A 480 -17.82 -2.64 -41.98
N GLN A 481 -18.92 -3.25 -42.46
CA GLN A 481 -20.07 -2.55 -43.03
C GLN A 481 -21.21 -2.36 -42.03
N GLY A 482 -20.97 -2.58 -40.73
CA GLY A 482 -21.97 -2.46 -39.68
C GLY A 482 -22.81 -3.73 -39.45
N GLU A 483 -22.54 -4.81 -40.19
CA GLU A 483 -23.09 -6.14 -39.95
C GLU A 483 -22.63 -6.71 -38.59
N TRP A 484 -23.45 -7.54 -37.96
CA TRP A 484 -23.07 -8.21 -36.71
C TRP A 484 -22.58 -9.63 -37.00
N ASN A 485 -21.30 -9.85 -36.73
CA ASN A 485 -20.69 -11.17 -36.79
C ASN A 485 -20.89 -11.90 -35.47
N ARG A 486 -21.00 -13.23 -35.55
CA ARG A 486 -21.17 -14.12 -34.40
C ARG A 486 -20.09 -15.20 -34.41
N ARG A 487 -19.49 -15.44 -33.26
CA ARG A 487 -18.52 -16.51 -33.07
C ARG A 487 -18.94 -17.41 -31.91
N GLU A 488 -19.00 -18.70 -32.19
CA GLU A 488 -19.21 -19.74 -31.19
C GLU A 488 -17.95 -19.96 -30.35
N MET A 489 -18.13 -20.09 -29.04
CA MET A 489 -17.05 -20.37 -28.10
C MET A 489 -17.05 -21.85 -27.74
N SER A 490 -15.89 -22.38 -27.37
CA SER A 490 -15.73 -23.78 -26.91
C SER A 490 -14.76 -23.93 -25.74
N ARG A 491 -14.13 -22.82 -25.36
CA ARG A 491 -13.10 -22.71 -24.33
C ARG A 491 -13.02 -21.24 -23.90
N GLY A 492 -12.36 -21.01 -22.78
CA GLY A 492 -12.15 -19.71 -22.19
C GLY A 492 -13.29 -19.24 -21.30
N VAL A 493 -12.97 -18.29 -20.44
CA VAL A 493 -13.89 -17.56 -19.58
C VAL A 493 -13.96 -16.10 -20.04
N PRO A 494 -15.15 -15.48 -20.15
CA PRO A 494 -15.28 -14.14 -20.73
C PRO A 494 -14.54 -13.05 -19.90
N GLN A 495 -13.71 -12.24 -20.55
CA GLN A 495 -13.05 -11.07 -19.94
C GLN A 495 -14.03 -9.91 -19.71
N GLY A 496 -14.82 -10.04 -18.65
CA GLY A 496 -15.96 -9.16 -18.33
C GLY A 496 -17.02 -9.86 -17.49
N SER A 497 -16.91 -11.19 -17.37
CA SER A 497 -17.66 -12.01 -16.43
C SER A 497 -17.22 -11.77 -14.99
N VAL A 498 -18.19 -11.89 -14.10
CA VAL A 498 -18.03 -11.96 -12.64
C VAL A 498 -17.54 -13.34 -12.22
N LEU A 499 -18.11 -14.39 -12.79
CA LEU A 499 -17.83 -15.78 -12.46
C LEU A 499 -16.53 -16.30 -13.11
N GLY A 500 -16.19 -15.77 -14.29
CA GLY A 500 -15.06 -16.21 -15.12
C GLY A 500 -13.72 -16.30 -14.38
N PRO A 501 -13.27 -15.26 -13.64
CA PRO A 501 -12.00 -15.33 -12.91
C PRO A 501 -11.94 -16.44 -11.86
N LEU A 502 -13.07 -16.76 -11.21
CA LEU A 502 -13.15 -17.85 -10.24
C LEU A 502 -13.07 -19.21 -10.95
N LEU A 503 -13.76 -19.37 -12.07
CA LEU A 503 -13.69 -20.60 -12.89
C LEU A 503 -12.28 -20.83 -13.47
N TRP A 504 -11.58 -19.76 -13.86
CA TRP A 504 -10.17 -19.83 -14.23
C TRP A 504 -9.33 -20.40 -13.09
N ASN A 505 -9.46 -19.83 -11.88
CA ASN A 505 -8.72 -20.29 -10.72
C ASN A 505 -9.00 -21.76 -10.39
N ILE A 506 -10.27 -22.18 -10.43
CA ILE A 506 -10.69 -23.56 -10.19
C ILE A 506 -10.05 -24.51 -11.22
N GLY A 507 -10.16 -24.20 -12.52
CA GLY A 507 -9.57 -25.05 -13.55
C GLY A 507 -8.04 -25.09 -13.51
N TYR A 508 -7.40 -23.97 -13.15
CA TYR A 508 -5.93 -23.87 -13.06
C TYR A 508 -5.37 -24.45 -11.75
N ASP A 509 -6.19 -24.65 -10.72
CA ASP A 509 -5.78 -25.17 -9.41
C ASP A 509 -5.05 -26.51 -9.50
N TRP A 510 -5.44 -27.34 -10.48
CA TRP A 510 -4.80 -28.62 -10.74
C TRP A 510 -3.29 -28.51 -11.05
N VAL A 511 -2.85 -27.44 -11.73
CA VAL A 511 -1.42 -27.18 -11.98
C VAL A 511 -0.70 -26.88 -10.67
N LEU A 512 -1.33 -26.11 -9.78
CA LEU A 512 -0.76 -25.73 -8.47
C LEU A 512 -0.65 -26.91 -7.50
N ARG A 513 -1.45 -27.96 -7.69
CA ARG A 513 -1.42 -29.19 -6.87
C ARG A 513 -0.49 -30.26 -7.40
N THR A 514 0.28 -29.96 -8.44
CA THR A 514 1.25 -30.90 -8.97
C THR A 514 2.26 -31.27 -7.89
N ASP A 515 2.52 -32.56 -7.74
CA ASP A 515 3.61 -33.02 -6.89
C ASP A 515 4.94 -32.54 -7.47
N LEU A 516 5.62 -31.69 -6.72
CA LEU A 516 6.85 -31.03 -7.14
C LEU A 516 7.99 -31.47 -6.22
N PRO A 517 9.22 -31.56 -6.76
CA PRO A 517 10.35 -31.98 -5.93
C PRO A 517 10.55 -31.06 -4.72
N ASN A 518 11.03 -31.64 -3.62
CA ASN A 518 11.33 -30.90 -2.40
C ASN A 518 12.21 -29.67 -2.67
N GLY A 519 11.80 -28.52 -2.14
CA GLY A 519 12.49 -27.24 -2.35
C GLY A 519 12.02 -26.48 -3.59
N VAL A 520 10.89 -26.86 -4.19
CA VAL A 520 10.20 -26.10 -5.23
C VAL A 520 8.91 -25.51 -4.66
N SER A 521 8.56 -24.30 -5.07
CA SER A 521 7.28 -23.67 -4.75
C SER A 521 6.74 -22.94 -5.95
N VAL A 522 5.42 -22.92 -6.12
CA VAL A 522 4.74 -22.17 -7.19
C VAL A 522 3.86 -21.11 -6.55
N VAL A 523 3.99 -19.88 -7.04
CA VAL A 523 3.16 -18.74 -6.65
C VAL A 523 2.49 -18.21 -7.91
N CYS A 524 1.17 -18.08 -7.86
CA CYS A 524 0.36 -17.60 -8.96
C CYS A 524 -0.45 -16.37 -8.56
N TYR A 525 -0.56 -15.43 -9.49
CA TYR A 525 -1.59 -14.40 -9.46
C TYR A 525 -2.42 -14.52 -10.73
N ALA A 526 -3.51 -15.27 -10.65
CA ALA A 526 -4.29 -15.69 -11.80
C ALA A 526 -3.47 -16.50 -12.81
N ASP A 527 -3.16 -15.95 -13.99
CA ASP A 527 -2.35 -16.57 -15.03
C ASP A 527 -0.84 -16.34 -14.85
N ASP A 528 -0.43 -15.26 -14.17
CA ASP A 528 0.98 -14.98 -13.86
C ASP A 528 1.53 -16.07 -12.92
N THR A 529 2.30 -17.01 -13.46
CA THR A 529 2.80 -18.20 -12.75
C THR A 529 4.30 -18.07 -12.49
N LEU A 530 4.69 -18.01 -11.22
CA LEU A 530 6.09 -17.93 -10.80
C LEU A 530 6.53 -19.23 -10.11
N VAL A 531 7.54 -19.88 -10.68
CA VAL A 531 8.16 -21.09 -10.11
C VAL A 531 9.43 -20.68 -9.37
N LEU A 532 9.61 -21.16 -8.15
CA LEU A 532 10.73 -20.88 -7.26
C LEU A 532 11.43 -22.19 -6.89
N ALA A 533 12.74 -22.28 -7.05
CA ALA A 533 13.52 -23.48 -6.74
C ALA A 533 14.72 -23.13 -5.85
N HIS A 534 14.84 -23.84 -4.73
CA HIS A 534 15.90 -23.67 -3.75
C HIS A 534 17.07 -24.63 -3.99
N GLY A 535 18.29 -24.11 -4.00
CA GLY A 535 19.51 -24.92 -4.13
C GLY A 535 20.61 -24.50 -3.16
N ARG A 536 21.55 -25.42 -2.90
CA ARG A 536 22.78 -25.13 -2.15
C ARG A 536 23.79 -24.32 -2.98
N SER A 537 23.66 -24.34 -4.30
CA SER A 537 24.45 -23.57 -5.26
C SER A 537 23.56 -23.11 -6.42
N HIS A 538 24.03 -22.13 -7.20
CA HIS A 538 23.36 -21.67 -8.42
C HIS A 538 23.07 -22.83 -9.37
N GLN A 539 24.03 -23.73 -9.59
CA GLN A 539 23.85 -24.90 -10.46
C GLN A 539 22.80 -25.88 -9.92
N ALA A 540 22.83 -26.17 -8.61
CA ALA A 540 21.85 -27.08 -8.01
C ALA A 540 20.43 -26.51 -8.08
N ALA A 541 20.27 -25.21 -7.85
CA ALA A 541 19.01 -24.51 -7.99
C ALA A 541 18.52 -24.50 -9.45
N ALA A 542 19.41 -24.27 -10.42
CA ALA A 542 19.09 -24.29 -11.85
C ALA A 542 18.66 -25.69 -12.33
N ASN A 543 19.36 -26.76 -11.91
CA ASN A 543 18.98 -28.13 -12.25
C ASN A 543 17.62 -28.53 -11.65
N LEU A 544 17.35 -28.10 -10.41
CA LEU A 544 16.05 -28.29 -9.79
C LEU A 544 14.95 -27.49 -10.52
N MET A 545 15.24 -26.24 -10.87
CA MET A 545 14.33 -25.38 -11.63
C MET A 545 13.99 -25.96 -13.00
N ALA A 546 14.97 -26.47 -13.75
CA ALA A 546 14.75 -27.07 -15.07
C ALA A 546 13.74 -28.23 -15.01
N ARG A 547 13.87 -29.11 -14.00
CA ARG A 547 12.92 -30.21 -13.75
C ARG A 547 11.55 -29.69 -13.34
N ALA A 548 11.51 -28.72 -12.41
CA ALA A 548 10.27 -28.12 -11.95
C ALA A 548 9.48 -27.45 -13.08
N VAL A 549 10.13 -26.60 -13.88
CA VAL A 549 9.51 -25.94 -15.03
C VAL A 549 9.05 -26.96 -16.06
N ALA A 550 9.84 -27.99 -16.36
CA ALA A 550 9.41 -29.05 -17.28
C ALA A 550 8.11 -29.73 -16.81
N THR A 551 8.02 -30.06 -15.51
CA THR A 551 6.81 -30.65 -14.92
C THR A 551 5.62 -29.69 -14.95
N VAL A 552 5.81 -28.44 -14.52
CA VAL A 552 4.74 -27.42 -14.51
C VAL A 552 4.24 -27.12 -15.93
N VAL A 553 5.14 -26.94 -16.89
CA VAL A 553 4.80 -26.69 -18.30
C VAL A 553 4.08 -27.89 -18.90
N ALA A 554 4.50 -29.13 -18.59
CA ALA A 554 3.79 -30.33 -19.04
C ALA A 554 2.35 -30.37 -18.51
N ARG A 555 2.13 -30.01 -17.23
CA ARG A 555 0.80 -29.91 -16.63
C ARG A 555 -0.05 -28.81 -17.25
N ILE A 556 0.51 -27.63 -17.47
CA ILE A 556 -0.20 -26.53 -18.17
C ILE A 556 -0.63 -26.98 -19.57
N ARG A 557 0.24 -27.67 -20.31
CA ARG A 557 -0.08 -28.22 -21.64
C ARG A 557 -1.16 -29.30 -21.59
N GLN A 558 -1.16 -30.15 -20.55
CA GLN A 558 -2.22 -31.14 -20.32
C GLN A 558 -3.60 -30.50 -20.07
N LEU A 559 -3.65 -29.29 -19.51
CA LEU A 559 -4.90 -28.52 -19.43
C LEU A 559 -5.37 -27.96 -20.79
N GLY A 560 -4.60 -28.13 -21.87
CA GLY A 560 -4.90 -27.56 -23.19
C GLY A 560 -4.46 -26.10 -23.35
N LEU A 561 -3.59 -25.61 -22.46
CA LEU A 561 -3.03 -24.26 -22.49
C LEU A 561 -1.64 -24.22 -23.15
N GLU A 562 -1.29 -23.08 -23.71
CA GLU A 562 0.01 -22.84 -24.34
C GLU A 562 0.89 -21.94 -23.47
N VAL A 563 2.17 -22.32 -23.30
CA VAL A 563 3.17 -21.53 -22.55
C VAL A 563 4.16 -20.93 -23.53
N ALA A 564 4.26 -19.60 -23.54
CA ALA A 564 5.19 -18.84 -24.37
C ALA A 564 6.57 -18.77 -23.69
N LEU A 565 7.31 -19.89 -23.69
CA LEU A 565 8.62 -20.00 -23.01
C LEU A 565 9.66 -18.96 -23.45
N HIS A 566 9.58 -18.46 -24.69
CA HIS A 566 10.46 -17.40 -25.19
C HIS A 566 10.21 -16.03 -24.55
N LYS A 567 9.08 -15.84 -23.84
CA LYS A 567 8.76 -14.64 -23.05
C LYS A 567 8.99 -14.84 -21.56
N SER A 568 9.35 -16.05 -21.14
CA SER A 568 9.64 -16.34 -19.75
C SER A 568 10.90 -15.59 -19.32
N GLU A 569 10.83 -14.96 -18.15
CA GLU A 569 11.95 -14.28 -17.51
C GLU A 569 12.45 -15.16 -16.35
N ALA A 570 13.77 -15.18 -16.13
CA ALA A 570 14.37 -15.86 -14.99
C ALA A 570 15.26 -14.91 -14.20
N MET A 571 15.31 -15.09 -12.88
CA MET A 571 16.15 -14.30 -11.98
C MET A 571 16.64 -15.15 -10.81
N CYS A 572 17.81 -14.83 -10.29
CA CYS A 572 18.38 -15.51 -9.13
C CYS A 572 18.43 -14.59 -7.90
N PHE A 573 17.86 -15.06 -6.79
CA PHE A 573 17.93 -14.43 -5.47
C PHE A 573 19.05 -15.06 -4.64
N HIS A 574 19.86 -14.21 -4.01
CA HIS A 574 21.00 -14.65 -3.19
C HIS A 574 21.24 -13.72 -1.99
N GLY A 575 21.75 -14.30 -0.89
CA GLY A 575 22.13 -13.55 0.30
C GLY A 575 23.44 -12.75 0.14
N ARG A 576 23.74 -11.88 1.10
CA ARG A 576 24.98 -11.05 1.11
C ARG A 576 26.27 -11.87 1.10
N GLY A 577 26.25 -13.10 1.64
CA GLY A 577 27.40 -14.00 1.68
C GLY A 577 27.62 -14.84 0.41
N ASN A 578 26.69 -14.78 -0.55
CA ASN A 578 26.76 -15.55 -1.79
C ASN A 578 27.12 -14.65 -2.97
N ALA A 579 28.04 -15.11 -3.82
CA ALA A 579 28.35 -14.46 -5.09
C ALA A 579 27.12 -14.43 -6.01
N PRO A 580 26.98 -13.38 -6.85
CA PRO A 580 25.96 -13.36 -7.89
C PRO A 580 26.10 -14.56 -8.84
N PRO A 581 25.04 -14.93 -9.58
CA PRO A 581 25.15 -15.95 -10.61
C PRO A 581 26.22 -15.54 -11.64
N PRO A 582 26.98 -16.50 -12.20
CA PRO A 582 27.93 -16.22 -13.30
C PRO A 582 27.25 -15.50 -14.47
N ASP A 583 27.96 -14.57 -15.11
CA ASP A 583 27.45 -13.86 -16.28
C ASP A 583 27.08 -14.85 -17.40
N GLY A 584 25.92 -14.64 -18.01
CA GLY A 584 25.39 -15.55 -19.04
C GLY A 584 24.79 -16.85 -18.50
N SER A 585 24.51 -16.94 -17.19
CA SER A 585 23.78 -18.08 -16.62
C SER A 585 22.45 -18.31 -17.34
N GLN A 586 22.17 -19.58 -17.65
CA GLN A 586 20.99 -19.98 -18.43
C GLN A 586 20.29 -21.18 -17.79
N ILE A 587 18.97 -21.21 -17.91
CA ILE A 587 18.14 -22.33 -17.48
C ILE A 587 17.53 -22.94 -18.73
N THR A 588 17.80 -24.22 -18.98
CA THR A 588 17.21 -24.94 -20.10
C THR A 588 16.01 -25.72 -19.61
N ALA A 589 14.81 -25.37 -20.09
CA ALA A 589 13.57 -26.06 -19.75
C ALA A 589 12.72 -26.26 -21.01
N GLY A 590 12.31 -27.51 -21.27
CA GLY A 590 11.46 -27.84 -22.42
C GLY A 590 12.08 -27.53 -23.79
N GLY A 591 13.41 -27.61 -23.91
CA GLY A 591 14.15 -27.32 -25.14
C GLY A 591 14.38 -25.83 -25.43
N VAL A 592 13.92 -24.94 -24.54
CA VAL A 592 14.14 -23.49 -24.62
C VAL A 592 15.10 -23.06 -23.52
N THR A 593 16.03 -22.18 -23.89
CA THR A 593 17.01 -21.61 -23.00
C THR A 593 16.53 -20.24 -22.51
N ILE A 594 16.32 -20.12 -21.21
CA ILE A 594 15.88 -18.89 -20.55
C ILE A 594 17.12 -18.25 -19.90
N GLY A 595 17.45 -17.03 -20.31
CA GLY A 595 18.54 -16.26 -19.71
C GLY A 595 18.19 -15.82 -18.29
N VAL A 596 19.14 -15.95 -17.36
CA VAL A 596 18.99 -15.45 -15.99
C VAL A 596 19.37 -13.98 -15.97
N GLU A 597 18.39 -13.11 -15.76
CA GLU A 597 18.59 -11.67 -15.65
C GLU A 597 18.81 -11.22 -14.20
N THR A 598 19.31 -9.98 -14.05
CA THR A 598 19.53 -9.34 -12.74
C THR A 598 18.28 -8.72 -12.16
N THR A 599 17.27 -8.46 -13.01
CA THR A 599 15.99 -7.90 -12.62
C THR A 599 14.85 -8.61 -13.34
N MET A 600 13.69 -8.70 -12.71
CA MET A 600 12.49 -9.32 -13.32
C MET A 600 11.26 -8.47 -13.00
N LYS A 601 10.37 -8.31 -13.97
CA LYS A 601 9.11 -7.60 -13.73
C LYS A 601 8.06 -8.58 -13.21
N TYR A 602 7.51 -8.31 -12.03
CA TYR A 602 6.48 -9.15 -11.43
C TYR A 602 5.43 -8.32 -10.69
N LEU A 603 4.15 -8.53 -11.02
CA LEU A 603 2.99 -7.87 -10.42
C LEU A 603 3.11 -6.33 -10.28
N GLY A 604 3.72 -5.70 -11.28
CA GLY A 604 3.89 -4.23 -11.36
C GLY A 604 5.17 -3.70 -10.71
N LEU A 605 5.94 -4.53 -10.01
CA LEU A 605 7.26 -4.18 -9.48
C LEU A 605 8.37 -4.67 -10.40
N VAL A 606 9.53 -4.02 -10.32
CA VAL A 606 10.77 -4.52 -10.90
C VAL A 606 11.59 -5.03 -9.74
N LEU A 607 11.67 -6.35 -9.62
CA LEU A 607 12.40 -7.03 -8.56
C LEU A 607 13.87 -7.10 -8.94
N ASP A 608 14.75 -7.06 -7.96
CA ASP A 608 16.17 -7.37 -8.11
C ASP A 608 16.57 -8.51 -7.17
N SER A 609 17.71 -9.13 -7.45
CA SER A 609 18.24 -10.29 -6.71
C SER A 609 18.34 -10.13 -5.19
N ARG A 610 18.34 -8.90 -4.67
CA ARG A 610 18.55 -8.58 -3.25
C ARG A 610 17.43 -7.74 -2.64
N TRP A 611 16.31 -7.56 -3.34
CA TRP A 611 15.16 -6.75 -2.89
C TRP A 611 15.50 -5.26 -2.59
N ASN A 612 16.44 -4.66 -3.32
CA ASN A 612 16.84 -3.25 -3.11
C ASN A 612 15.94 -2.23 -3.86
N PHE A 613 15.20 -2.68 -4.87
CA PHE A 613 14.33 -1.90 -5.74
C PHE A 613 14.99 -0.73 -6.50
N VAL A 614 16.32 -0.76 -6.67
CA VAL A 614 17.05 0.35 -7.30
C VAL A 614 16.56 0.63 -8.72
N GLU A 615 16.43 -0.42 -9.55
CA GLU A 615 15.96 -0.28 -10.92
C GLU A 615 14.47 0.12 -10.98
N HIS A 616 13.66 -0.34 -10.02
CA HIS A 616 12.27 0.06 -9.92
C HIS A 616 12.13 1.57 -9.70
N PHE A 617 12.85 2.12 -8.71
CA PHE A 617 12.82 3.56 -8.43
C PHE A 617 13.44 4.38 -9.56
N ARG A 618 14.50 3.89 -10.23
CA ARG A 618 15.07 4.53 -11.42
C ARG A 618 14.04 4.70 -12.54
N ARG A 619 13.15 3.73 -12.74
CA ARG A 619 12.05 3.80 -13.73
C ARG A 619 10.84 4.61 -13.26
N LEU A 620 10.58 4.63 -11.95
CA LEU A 620 9.41 5.28 -11.36
C LEU A 620 9.62 6.78 -11.14
N ALA A 621 10.79 7.20 -10.65
CA ALA A 621 11.08 8.58 -10.29
C ALA A 621 10.79 9.59 -11.43
N PRO A 622 11.19 9.35 -12.70
CA PRO A 622 10.88 10.29 -13.79
C PRO A 622 9.37 10.42 -14.06
N LYS A 623 8.59 9.36 -13.83
CA LYS A 623 7.13 9.40 -13.99
C LYS A 623 6.47 10.19 -12.86
N LEU A 624 6.96 10.03 -11.63
CA LEU A 624 6.51 10.80 -10.48
C LEU A 624 6.85 12.27 -10.62
N GLU A 625 8.06 12.62 -11.09
CA GLU A 625 8.47 14.01 -11.35
C GLU A 625 7.57 14.68 -12.41
N ARG A 626 7.28 14.00 -13.52
CA ARG A 626 6.35 14.51 -14.55
C ARG A 626 4.94 14.74 -13.99
N THR A 627 4.47 13.81 -13.16
CA THR A 627 3.14 13.90 -12.53
C THR A 627 3.11 15.02 -11.49
N GLY A 628 4.14 15.13 -10.66
CA GLY A 628 4.32 16.21 -9.70
C GLY A 628 4.42 17.58 -10.37
N ALA A 629 5.14 17.69 -11.49
CA ALA A 629 5.21 18.90 -12.30
C ALA A 629 3.83 19.27 -12.90
N ALA A 630 3.07 18.28 -13.38
CA ALA A 630 1.71 18.50 -13.87
C ALA A 630 0.76 18.95 -12.75
N LEU A 631 0.82 18.33 -11.57
CA LEU A 631 0.04 18.72 -10.39
C LEU A 631 0.42 20.11 -9.88
N LYS A 632 1.71 20.45 -9.85
CA LYS A 632 2.21 21.79 -9.48
C LYS A 632 1.69 22.87 -10.43
N ARG A 633 1.54 22.56 -11.72
CA ARG A 633 0.92 23.47 -12.71
C ARG A 633 -0.60 23.61 -12.52
N LEU A 634 -1.26 22.62 -11.94
CA LEU A 634 -2.69 22.63 -11.63
C LEU A 634 -3.03 23.31 -10.29
N LEU A 635 -2.04 23.52 -9.42
CA LEU A 635 -2.18 24.14 -8.10
C LEU A 635 -1.37 25.46 -8.03
N PRO A 636 -1.83 26.56 -8.65
CA PRO A 636 -1.03 27.78 -8.73
C PRO A 636 -0.80 28.46 -7.38
N ASN A 637 -1.65 28.19 -6.36
CA ASN A 637 -1.74 29.03 -5.14
C ASN A 637 -1.85 28.24 -3.81
N LEU A 638 -1.20 27.09 -3.67
CA LEU A 638 -0.93 26.50 -2.35
C LEU A 638 0.58 26.58 -2.07
N GLY A 639 1.05 27.80 -1.84
CA GLY A 639 2.28 28.04 -1.10
C GLY A 639 2.06 27.69 0.37
N GLY A 640 2.06 26.40 0.70
CA GLY A 640 2.32 25.95 2.07
C GLY A 640 3.81 26.13 2.35
N GLN A 641 4.14 26.66 3.53
CA GLN A 641 5.51 26.89 3.98
C GLN A 641 6.43 25.69 3.67
N MET A 642 7.51 25.94 2.93
CA MET A 642 8.63 24.99 2.90
C MET A 642 9.16 24.84 4.34
N PRO A 643 9.49 23.63 4.80
CA PRO A 643 10.30 23.50 6.01
C PRO A 643 11.63 24.24 5.79
N PRO A 644 12.17 24.92 6.82
CA PRO A 644 13.41 25.68 6.67
C PRO A 644 14.51 24.72 6.19
N ALA A 645 15.17 25.09 5.11
CA ALA A 645 16.33 24.40 4.57
C ALA A 645 17.46 24.43 5.62
N GLY A 646 17.50 23.41 6.47
CA GLY A 646 18.59 23.12 7.38
C GLY A 646 19.42 21.96 6.85
N GLY A 647 20.60 22.27 6.32
CA GLY A 647 21.76 21.38 6.35
C GLY A 647 21.85 20.28 5.29
N CYS A 648 22.21 20.64 4.06
CA CYS A 648 23.11 19.78 3.28
C CYS A 648 24.12 20.66 2.56
N THR A 649 25.28 20.82 3.19
CA THR A 649 26.42 21.53 2.63
C THR A 649 27.25 20.63 1.72
N ARG A 650 27.79 21.26 0.67
CA ARG A 650 28.91 20.90 -0.23
C ARG A 650 28.60 20.07 -1.48
N GLY A 651 28.76 20.73 -2.62
CA GLY A 651 29.17 20.08 -3.88
C GLY A 651 28.76 20.78 -5.17
N SER A 652 29.44 21.89 -5.50
CA SER A 652 29.67 22.42 -6.87
C SER A 652 28.50 22.63 -7.85
N CYS A 653 28.18 23.89 -8.15
CA CYS A 653 28.15 24.42 -9.54
C CYS A 653 28.01 25.95 -9.52
N GLY A 654 28.86 26.63 -10.30
CA GLY A 654 29.03 28.09 -10.39
C GLY A 654 27.95 28.84 -11.18
N PRO A 655 28.16 30.16 -11.44
CA PRO A 655 27.10 31.16 -11.40
C PRO A 655 26.39 31.41 -12.74
N TRP A 656 25.12 31.79 -12.64
CA TRP A 656 24.33 32.40 -13.71
C TRP A 656 24.83 33.80 -14.05
N PRO A 657 24.89 34.21 -15.32
CA PRO A 657 25.00 35.62 -15.67
C PRO A 657 23.60 36.23 -15.79
N SER A 658 23.42 37.28 -15.00
CA SER A 658 22.52 38.39 -15.20
C SER A 658 22.66 39.02 -16.59
N THR A 659 21.54 39.31 -17.27
CA THR A 659 21.26 40.59 -17.94
C THR A 659 19.94 40.50 -18.70
N ALA A 660 18.97 41.31 -18.27
CA ALA A 660 17.95 41.87 -19.17
C ALA A 660 18.57 43.10 -19.87
N PRO A 661 18.03 43.54 -21.03
CA PRO A 661 17.15 44.70 -20.92
C PRO A 661 15.92 44.71 -21.85
N LEU A 662 14.84 45.20 -21.23
CA LEU A 662 13.77 46.09 -21.69
C LEU A 662 13.86 46.76 -23.07
N CYS A 663 12.79 46.62 -23.86
CA CYS A 663 11.95 47.67 -24.48
C CYS A 663 10.83 46.95 -25.26
N GLY A 664 9.53 47.22 -25.09
CA GLY A 664 8.81 48.50 -25.15
C GLY A 664 8.01 48.47 -26.47
N ARG A 665 6.70 48.19 -26.50
CA ARG A 665 5.50 48.97 -26.07
C ARG A 665 4.66 49.33 -27.30
N ARG A 666 3.33 49.31 -27.10
CA ARG A 666 2.22 49.87 -27.91
C ARG A 666 1.78 48.97 -29.09
N THR A 667 0.50 48.65 -29.27
CA THR A 667 -0.77 49.25 -28.83
C THR A 667 -1.75 48.19 -28.37
#